data_AF-A0A8H5V0V6-F1
#
_entry.id   AF-A0A8H5V0V6-F1
#
_cell.length_a   1.000
_cell.length_b   1.000
_cell.length_c   1.000
_cell.angle_alpha   90.00
_cell.angle_beta   90.00
_cell.angle_gamma   90.00
#
_symmetry.space_group_name_H-M   'P 1'
#
loop_
_entity.id
_entity.type
_entity.pdbx_description
1 polymer ?
#
loop_
_entity_poly.entity_id
_entity_poly.type
_entity_poly.pdbx_seq_one_letter_code
_entity_poly.pdbx_strand_id
1 'polypeptide(L)'
;MASLESSQDGLPSPHTAYTPRAHGFNPFALECLRDIKLEDGVLRLAIREPFILSLRFAQSMIGEEYGRLSAWEEDPRSLGRRKETTPCEYVDFSQRHLEPLLLRFASHNGFNVRFSTEILKVDNISSDTTESAYMCTLYDDILKQEFKIRTKYLFGADGARSEIARQFNFNFLTQSPGPKACNVLFRADLATHLTPGRLGGIHWIIQPDRALFPGVVAHLRVVRPCNEWVLVAFGAQGTNPFEGLTTQSHELVDLIRELVGVDSLDVEILTLDAWTVRESVAETYSKDDQTLFLLGDAAHRHPPNFGLGSNTCIQDAYNLAWKVAYVSKGWAGPERRALPCIWDDGPGMKQIDQLSHATPEGSVRRADLHAALEEKKQEFESLGLAHNHFYVSKAVFLDDEPGPRPELQGDPVVEVQISTYPGSRLPHAWIDKPNHLGMISTLDLAGKGSFCLLVGVDGSAWRSAAEAIKKATGIPISAVGIGQGQEYIDIYRRWYEKRGVSDSRSCMKIGSIPVISPVLCPITAFPSQNSDATFTVFFNPLSRLPGPWISRWTDVIPKYHWLKGTRAQYVQYLHQQYGPVVRVGPHEVDISDMEAVKEIHRVKDGYRKAPFYQNLVPNTNNLFNTLDVEFHRHHRRLLSSPLSESSLKSVEPTVDAYVKVAIASMKREMDQRGAADVAKFWLFMATDIIVELSFGESFGILKHGKKNHYIVDLEGLAAKGSIRSTFPTLISIATKFPLPIFKETVAAAQRITHYSAEAVARYKRDLANNPAAANPMLFRKLFEAGEDGLSDDEIRAEAQAYIVAGSDTTATTLMYLIYSVCSHADVRQKLVKELMGLPDDFGHSDLRELPHLNNIIDETLRLYAAVPSALPRVVPTGGAHLAGCGEILPGFSKCDGIFYRGHVGRGYGAASVLSFNARRRAMPDSAGIEDKAPSIAQFV
;
A
#
# COMPACT_ATOMS: atom_id res chain seq x y z
N MET A 1 18.42 7.87 5.94
CA MET A 1 18.51 6.89 4.85
C MET A 1 19.58 7.37 3.90
N ALA A 2 20.79 6.80 3.99
CA ALA A 2 21.90 7.12 3.11
C ALA A 2 21.87 6.21 1.88
N SER A 3 21.92 6.80 0.69
CA SER A 3 22.24 6.13 -0.56
C SER A 3 23.64 6.56 -1.01
N LEU A 4 24.68 5.92 -0.46
CA LEU A 4 26.08 6.14 -0.89
C LEU A 4 26.50 5.17 -2.02
N GLU A 5 25.55 4.71 -2.83
CA GLU A 5 25.79 3.80 -3.97
C GLU A 5 25.33 4.39 -5.32
N SER A 6 25.05 5.70 -5.41
CA SER A 6 24.53 6.30 -6.65
C SER A 6 25.59 6.79 -7.65
N SER A 7 26.89 6.59 -7.40
CA SER A 7 27.93 7.10 -8.32
C SER A 7 28.49 6.08 -9.31
N GLN A 8 28.10 4.79 -9.26
CA GLN A 8 28.66 3.77 -10.17
C GLN A 8 27.74 3.32 -11.32
N ASP A 9 26.41 3.48 -11.25
CA ASP A 9 25.49 2.77 -12.17
C ASP A 9 24.66 3.64 -13.14
N GLY A 10 24.95 4.93 -13.29
CA GLY A 10 24.34 5.75 -14.36
C GLY A 10 22.80 5.90 -14.31
N LEU A 11 22.16 5.69 -13.14
CA LEU A 11 20.72 5.90 -12.96
C LEU A 11 20.39 7.39 -12.77
N PRO A 12 19.41 7.97 -13.52
CA PRO A 12 19.24 9.42 -13.64
C PRO A 12 18.40 10.12 -12.55
N SER A 13 18.06 9.47 -11.41
CA SER A 13 17.32 10.13 -10.31
C SER A 13 17.63 9.54 -8.93
N PRO A 14 17.71 10.35 -7.86
CA PRO A 14 17.75 9.83 -6.49
C PRO A 14 16.56 8.92 -6.19
N HIS A 15 16.82 7.80 -5.52
CA HIS A 15 15.81 6.82 -5.15
C HIS A 15 16.15 6.14 -3.81
N THR A 16 15.14 5.52 -3.19
CA THR A 16 15.33 4.48 -2.16
C THR A 16 16.06 3.27 -2.74
N ALA A 17 16.40 2.26 -1.93
CA ALA A 17 16.97 1.00 -2.40
C ALA A 17 16.25 0.47 -3.64
N TYR A 18 16.98 0.39 -4.75
CA TYR A 18 16.44 -0.10 -6.01
C TYR A 18 16.72 -1.59 -6.21
N THR A 19 17.54 -2.24 -5.38
CA THR A 19 17.75 -3.70 -5.40
C THR A 19 17.00 -4.36 -4.23
N PRO A 20 16.65 -5.66 -4.32
CA PRO A 20 15.83 -6.30 -3.29
C PRO A 20 16.46 -6.35 -1.90
N ARG A 21 17.78 -6.55 -1.80
CA ARG A 21 18.55 -6.67 -0.55
C ARG A 21 17.85 -7.56 0.49
N ALA A 22 17.77 -7.12 1.75
CA ALA A 22 17.08 -7.81 2.84
C ALA A 22 15.59 -8.04 2.52
N HIS A 23 15.03 -9.16 2.98
CA HIS A 23 13.68 -9.57 2.59
C HIS A 23 12.91 -10.35 3.65
N GLY A 24 13.57 -11.21 4.44
CA GLY A 24 12.93 -11.89 5.56
C GLY A 24 12.72 -10.92 6.74
N PHE A 25 11.46 -10.55 7.00
CA PHE A 25 11.10 -9.77 8.16
C PHE A 25 10.44 -10.65 9.23
N ASN A 26 10.99 -10.58 10.44
CA ASN A 26 10.51 -11.36 11.57
C ASN A 26 9.29 -10.70 12.24
N PRO A 27 8.51 -11.46 13.04
CA PRO A 27 7.29 -10.93 13.64
C PRO A 27 7.52 -9.73 14.56
N PHE A 28 8.69 -9.61 15.22
CA PHE A 28 8.94 -8.49 16.13
C PHE A 28 9.16 -7.18 15.35
N ALA A 29 9.88 -7.21 14.23
CA ALA A 29 9.95 -6.06 13.34
C ALA A 29 8.55 -5.68 12.81
N LEU A 30 7.71 -6.67 12.50
CA LEU A 30 6.33 -6.42 12.10
C LEU A 30 5.47 -5.83 13.23
N GLU A 31 5.70 -6.18 14.49
CA GLU A 31 5.03 -5.53 15.63
C GLU A 31 5.37 -4.05 15.72
N CYS A 32 6.65 -3.67 15.49
CA CYS A 32 7.04 -2.28 15.41
C CYS A 32 6.31 -1.54 14.28
N LEU A 33 6.19 -2.19 13.10
CA LEU A 33 5.45 -1.63 11.95
C LEU A 33 3.93 -1.60 12.19
N ARG A 34 3.38 -2.59 12.89
CA ARG A 34 1.98 -2.67 13.32
C ARG A 34 1.65 -1.54 14.27
N ASP A 35 2.57 -1.20 15.19
CA ASP A 35 2.34 -0.11 16.12
C ASP A 35 2.10 1.23 15.39
N ILE A 36 2.86 1.46 14.32
CA ILE A 36 2.72 2.64 13.43
C ILE A 36 1.77 2.43 12.24
N LYS A 37 0.96 1.36 12.24
CA LYS A 37 -0.09 1.05 11.24
C LYS A 37 0.44 0.80 9.82
N LEU A 38 1.64 0.27 9.68
CA LEU A 38 2.24 -0.10 8.39
C LEU A 38 2.20 -1.59 8.07
N GLU A 39 1.93 -2.46 9.05
CA GLU A 39 1.83 -3.92 8.83
C GLU A 39 0.90 -4.28 7.67
N ASP A 40 -0.31 -3.73 7.64
CA ASP A 40 -1.27 -3.88 6.53
C ASP A 40 -0.66 -3.58 5.15
N GLY A 41 0.21 -2.56 5.07
CA GLY A 41 0.90 -2.17 3.85
C GLY A 41 1.97 -3.18 3.43
N VAL A 42 2.71 -3.69 4.42
CA VAL A 42 3.70 -4.76 4.23
C VAL A 42 3.02 -6.03 3.76
N LEU A 43 1.99 -6.49 4.46
CA LEU A 43 1.27 -7.73 4.15
C LEU A 43 0.65 -7.76 2.74
N ARG A 44 0.26 -6.59 2.20
CA ARG A 44 -0.25 -6.48 0.82
C ARG A 44 0.80 -6.67 -0.25
N LEU A 45 2.07 -6.40 0.06
CA LEU A 45 3.17 -6.41 -0.89
C LEU A 45 4.13 -7.59 -0.66
N ALA A 46 4.05 -8.24 0.51
CA ALA A 46 4.82 -9.42 0.86
C ALA A 46 4.44 -10.63 -0.02
N ILE A 47 5.44 -11.48 -0.25
CA ILE A 47 5.26 -12.82 -0.77
C ILE A 47 4.71 -13.67 0.37
N ARG A 48 3.58 -14.35 0.11
CA ARG A 48 2.89 -15.20 1.09
C ARG A 48 2.79 -16.62 0.54
N GLU A 49 2.01 -17.45 1.21
CA GLU A 49 1.75 -18.82 0.77
C GLU A 49 1.30 -18.87 -0.71
N PRO A 50 1.72 -19.90 -1.46
CA PRO A 50 2.51 -21.05 -1.02
C PRO A 50 4.05 -20.84 -1.05
N PHE A 51 4.56 -19.67 -1.43
CA PHE A 51 6.00 -19.46 -1.64
C PHE A 51 6.80 -19.35 -0.34
N ILE A 52 6.27 -18.68 0.69
CA ILE A 52 6.99 -18.46 1.95
C ILE A 52 7.08 -19.70 2.86
N LEU A 53 6.66 -20.88 2.40
CA LEU A 53 6.48 -22.03 3.29
C LEU A 53 7.69 -22.94 3.42
N SER A 54 8.69 -22.82 2.53
CA SER A 54 9.80 -23.79 2.54
C SER A 54 11.10 -23.32 1.92
N LEU A 55 12.17 -23.93 2.42
CA LEU A 55 13.51 -23.95 1.86
C LEU A 55 13.72 -25.28 1.13
N ARG A 56 14.12 -25.23 -0.15
CA ARG A 56 14.35 -26.44 -0.96
C ARG A 56 15.84 -26.66 -1.20
N PHE A 57 16.29 -27.90 -1.09
CA PHE A 57 17.63 -28.34 -1.50
C PHE A 57 17.47 -29.28 -2.70
N ALA A 58 18.04 -28.90 -3.84
CA ALA A 58 17.80 -29.61 -5.10
C ALA A 58 19.04 -29.59 -6.01
N GLN A 59 19.07 -30.49 -6.98
CA GLN A 59 20.07 -30.50 -8.04
C GLN A 59 19.91 -29.29 -8.97
N SER A 60 18.67 -28.91 -9.29
CA SER A 60 18.29 -27.68 -10.00
C SER A 60 16.86 -27.31 -9.59
N MET A 61 16.37 -26.11 -9.92
CA MET A 61 15.01 -25.70 -9.48
C MET A 61 13.92 -26.69 -9.94
N ILE A 62 14.07 -27.22 -11.15
CA ILE A 62 13.15 -28.21 -11.75
C ILE A 62 13.70 -29.65 -11.73
N GLY A 63 14.87 -29.86 -11.16
CA GLY A 63 15.53 -31.16 -11.09
C GLY A 63 15.06 -32.01 -9.90
N GLU A 64 15.91 -32.98 -9.55
CA GLU A 64 15.73 -33.81 -8.36
C GLU A 64 15.84 -32.96 -7.08
N GLU A 65 14.95 -33.21 -6.13
CA GLU A 65 14.95 -32.58 -4.82
C GLU A 65 15.58 -33.53 -3.81
N TYR A 66 16.64 -33.09 -3.14
CA TYR A 66 17.32 -33.85 -2.10
C TYR A 66 16.61 -33.73 -0.75
N GLY A 67 15.97 -32.60 -0.49
CA GLY A 67 15.26 -32.36 0.75
C GLY A 67 14.59 -30.99 0.81
N ARG A 68 13.74 -30.84 1.82
CA ARG A 68 12.99 -29.61 2.07
C ARG A 68 12.82 -29.39 3.56
N LEU A 69 12.90 -28.12 3.96
CA LEU A 69 12.59 -27.67 5.30
C LEU A 69 11.38 -26.75 5.25
N SER A 70 10.47 -26.91 6.20
CA SER A 70 9.52 -25.85 6.54
C SER A 70 10.31 -24.68 7.10
N ALA A 71 10.03 -23.47 6.64
CA ALA A 71 10.77 -22.28 7.01
C ALA A 71 9.83 -21.22 7.62
N TRP A 72 10.40 -20.29 8.39
CA TRP A 72 9.71 -19.13 8.97
C TRP A 72 8.55 -19.48 9.92
N GLU A 73 8.74 -20.50 10.77
CA GLU A 73 7.76 -20.99 11.74
C GLU A 73 6.43 -21.47 11.11
N GLU A 74 6.49 -22.07 9.92
CA GLU A 74 5.30 -22.60 9.24
C GLU A 74 5.13 -24.14 9.40
N ASP A 75 6.03 -24.82 10.12
CA ASP A 75 5.76 -26.19 10.61
C ASP A 75 4.65 -26.14 11.66
N PRO A 76 3.66 -27.05 11.66
CA PRO A 76 2.56 -27.02 12.62
C PRO A 76 2.97 -26.92 14.10
N ARG A 77 4.15 -27.45 14.47
CA ARG A 77 4.71 -27.36 15.83
C ARG A 77 5.19 -25.96 16.16
N SER A 78 5.88 -25.30 15.23
CA SER A 78 6.45 -23.96 15.41
C SER A 78 5.40 -22.86 15.14
N LEU A 79 4.47 -23.06 14.20
CA LEU A 79 3.35 -22.18 13.91
C LEU A 79 2.44 -21.90 15.12
N GLY A 80 2.15 -22.93 15.91
CA GLY A 80 1.38 -22.79 17.14
C GLY A 80 2.09 -21.86 18.13
N ARG A 81 3.38 -22.10 18.36
CA ARG A 81 4.25 -21.29 19.23
C ARG A 81 4.34 -19.84 18.77
N ARG A 82 4.49 -19.60 17.47
CA ARG A 82 4.45 -18.25 16.89
C ARG A 82 3.14 -17.55 17.20
N LYS A 83 2.00 -18.17 16.89
CA LYS A 83 0.66 -17.60 17.14
C LYS A 83 0.39 -17.32 18.61
N GLU A 84 1.00 -18.07 19.52
CA GLU A 84 0.93 -17.81 20.96
C GLU A 84 1.82 -16.63 21.41
N THR A 85 2.91 -16.36 20.70
CA THR A 85 3.92 -15.36 21.08
C THR A 85 3.61 -13.95 20.56
N THR A 86 2.97 -13.87 19.40
CA THR A 86 2.80 -12.63 18.63
C THR A 86 1.58 -12.69 17.72
N PRO A 87 0.88 -11.55 17.48
CA PRO A 87 -0.17 -11.49 16.46
C PRO A 87 0.39 -11.40 15.03
N CYS A 88 1.70 -11.18 14.86
CA CYS A 88 2.33 -10.96 13.57
C CYS A 88 2.87 -12.26 12.96
N GLU A 89 3.09 -12.26 11.65
CA GLU A 89 3.69 -13.37 10.90
C GLU A 89 5.11 -13.03 10.41
N TYR A 90 5.87 -14.05 10.02
CA TYR A 90 7.04 -13.81 9.19
C TYR A 90 6.58 -13.41 7.79
N VAL A 91 7.30 -12.49 7.16
CA VAL A 91 6.98 -12.07 5.80
C VAL A 91 8.25 -12.00 4.96
N ASP A 92 8.13 -12.45 3.72
CA ASP A 92 9.15 -12.24 2.70
C ASP A 92 8.75 -10.99 1.90
N PHE A 93 9.46 -9.91 2.17
CA PHE A 93 9.15 -8.59 1.68
C PHE A 93 10.44 -7.81 1.45
N SER A 94 10.86 -7.59 0.22
CA SER A 94 12.17 -6.97 -0.04
C SER A 94 12.28 -5.51 0.43
N GLN A 95 13.49 -5.08 0.81
CA GLN A 95 13.85 -3.71 1.19
C GLN A 95 13.45 -2.67 0.14
N ARG A 96 13.54 -3.03 -1.16
CA ARG A 96 13.03 -2.22 -2.30
C ARG A 96 11.61 -1.72 -2.11
N HIS A 97 10.76 -2.50 -1.45
CA HIS A 97 9.35 -2.16 -1.21
C HIS A 97 9.11 -1.56 0.18
N LEU A 98 9.93 -1.91 1.18
CA LEU A 98 9.83 -1.36 2.53
C LEU A 98 10.21 0.12 2.58
N GLU A 99 11.32 0.50 1.99
CA GLU A 99 11.84 1.87 2.08
C GLU A 99 10.88 2.92 1.51
N PRO A 100 10.23 2.72 0.34
CA PRO A 100 9.19 3.62 -0.14
C PRO A 100 7.99 3.73 0.81
N LEU A 101 7.60 2.62 1.47
CA LEU A 101 6.51 2.59 2.44
C LEU A 101 6.83 3.45 3.66
N LEU A 102 8.05 3.31 4.19
CA LEU A 102 8.56 4.13 5.29
C LEU A 102 8.73 5.60 4.88
N LEU A 103 9.24 5.88 3.68
CA LEU A 103 9.38 7.23 3.14
C LEU A 103 8.02 7.93 3.02
N ARG A 104 7.02 7.23 2.47
CA ARG A 104 5.65 7.75 2.38
C ARG A 104 5.08 8.03 3.76
N PHE A 105 5.27 7.12 4.70
CA PHE A 105 4.85 7.32 6.09
C PHE A 105 5.51 8.56 6.70
N ALA A 106 6.84 8.68 6.60
CA ALA A 106 7.58 9.82 7.13
C ALA A 106 7.10 11.14 6.51
N SER A 107 6.97 11.19 5.19
CA SER A 107 6.54 12.41 4.47
C SER A 107 5.12 12.84 4.85
N HIS A 108 4.18 11.88 4.95
CA HIS A 108 2.80 12.16 5.38
C HIS A 108 2.71 12.59 6.86
N ASN A 109 3.70 12.22 7.67
CA ASN A 109 3.80 12.58 9.07
C ASN A 109 4.75 13.76 9.29
N GLY A 110 4.98 14.62 8.28
CA GLY A 110 5.68 15.90 8.46
C GLY A 110 7.19 15.81 8.65
N PHE A 111 7.83 14.67 8.37
CA PHE A 111 9.28 14.59 8.34
C PHE A 111 9.82 15.19 7.04
N ASN A 112 10.77 16.11 7.16
CA ASN A 112 11.51 16.63 6.01
C ASN A 112 12.54 15.59 5.54
N VAL A 113 12.40 15.11 4.31
CA VAL A 113 13.34 14.16 3.70
C VAL A 113 13.98 14.81 2.47
N ARG A 114 15.30 14.71 2.35
CA ARG A 114 16.07 15.19 1.20
C ARG A 114 16.97 14.07 0.70
N PHE A 115 16.81 13.71 -0.57
CA PHE A 115 17.73 12.83 -1.29
C PHE A 115 18.75 13.67 -2.07
N SER A 116 19.78 13.01 -2.64
CA SER A 116 20.90 13.71 -3.32
C SER A 116 21.52 14.78 -2.43
N THR A 117 21.70 14.45 -1.15
CA THR A 117 22.34 15.32 -0.17
C THR A 117 23.29 14.46 0.66
N GLU A 118 24.57 14.77 0.60
CA GLU A 118 25.62 14.05 1.31
C GLU A 118 26.11 14.85 2.51
N ILE A 119 26.42 14.16 3.61
CA ILE A 119 27.05 14.79 4.77
C ILE A 119 28.56 14.81 4.60
N LEU A 120 29.15 16.00 4.52
CA LEU A 120 30.59 16.15 4.34
C LEU A 120 31.30 16.18 5.68
N LYS A 121 30.75 16.94 6.63
CA LYS A 121 31.39 17.21 7.92
C LYS A 121 30.37 17.53 9.00
N VAL A 122 30.65 17.11 10.22
CA VAL A 122 29.88 17.48 11.40
C VAL A 122 30.80 18.05 12.46
N ASP A 123 30.54 19.30 12.84
CA ASP A 123 31.23 19.97 13.92
C ASP A 123 30.36 19.97 15.17
N ASN A 124 30.92 19.49 16.30
CA ASN A 124 30.29 19.66 17.61
C ASN A 124 30.52 21.12 18.06
N ILE A 125 29.43 21.90 18.14
CA ILE A 125 29.45 23.33 18.50
C ILE A 125 28.96 23.56 19.93
N SER A 126 28.99 22.52 20.77
CA SER A 126 28.51 22.58 22.15
C SER A 126 29.37 23.47 23.05
N SER A 127 30.56 23.90 22.61
CA SER A 127 31.37 24.89 23.33
C SER A 127 30.75 26.29 23.37
N ASP A 128 29.87 26.60 22.40
CA ASP A 128 29.32 27.94 22.20
C ASP A 128 27.92 28.10 22.84
N THR A 129 27.36 27.02 23.40
CA THR A 129 26.04 26.99 24.03
C THR A 129 25.99 26.07 25.26
N THR A 130 25.08 26.34 26.20
CA THR A 130 24.84 25.45 27.36
C THR A 130 24.16 24.12 27.02
N GLU A 131 23.75 23.91 25.76
CA GLU A 131 23.14 22.68 25.26
C GLU A 131 23.97 22.07 24.14
N SER A 132 24.03 20.74 24.08
CA SER A 132 24.74 20.04 23.00
C SER A 132 24.12 20.34 21.64
N ALA A 133 24.95 20.71 20.66
CA ALA A 133 24.51 21.02 19.31
C ALA A 133 25.58 20.67 18.28
N TYR A 134 25.12 20.34 17.08
CA TYR A 134 25.96 19.95 15.94
C TYR A 134 25.67 20.86 14.76
N MET A 135 26.72 21.24 14.05
CA MET A 135 26.65 21.90 12.76
C MET A 135 27.04 20.90 11.67
N CYS A 136 26.07 20.47 10.88
CA CYS A 136 26.27 19.54 9.77
C CYS A 136 26.48 20.33 8.49
N THR A 137 27.64 20.19 7.87
CA THR A 137 27.94 20.70 6.53
C THR A 137 27.57 19.63 5.51
N LEU A 138 26.67 19.98 4.59
CA LEU A 138 26.03 19.08 3.64
C LEU A 138 26.29 19.59 2.22
N TYR A 139 26.41 18.66 1.28
CA TYR A 139 26.51 18.94 -0.14
C TYR A 139 25.24 18.52 -0.86
N ASP A 140 24.58 19.46 -1.54
CA ASP A 140 23.41 19.18 -2.37
C ASP A 140 23.88 18.80 -3.78
N ASP A 141 23.71 17.55 -4.15
CA ASP A 141 24.17 17.03 -5.45
C ASP A 141 23.36 17.57 -6.64
N ILE A 142 22.17 18.09 -6.40
CA ILE A 142 21.32 18.67 -7.46
C ILE A 142 21.74 20.11 -7.71
N LEU A 143 21.87 20.89 -6.63
CA LEU A 143 22.23 22.31 -6.71
C LEU A 143 23.74 22.55 -6.78
N LYS A 144 24.55 21.50 -6.59
CA LYS A 144 26.03 21.53 -6.58
C LYS A 144 26.56 22.61 -5.63
N GLN A 145 25.96 22.70 -4.45
CA GLN A 145 26.32 23.71 -3.43
C GLN A 145 26.36 23.10 -2.03
N GLU A 146 27.19 23.70 -1.18
CA GLU A 146 27.21 23.38 0.24
C GLU A 146 26.21 24.23 1.03
N PHE A 147 25.61 23.63 2.05
CA PHE A 147 24.82 24.34 3.04
C PHE A 147 24.97 23.70 4.41
N LYS A 148 24.50 24.39 5.46
CA LYS A 148 24.66 23.95 6.84
C LYS A 148 23.32 23.76 7.54
N ILE A 149 23.21 22.68 8.31
CA ILE A 149 22.08 22.41 9.20
C ILE A 149 22.59 22.36 10.64
N ARG A 150 21.96 23.14 11.52
CA ARG A 150 22.15 23.03 12.96
C ARG A 150 21.14 22.04 13.54
N THR A 151 21.60 21.08 14.33
CA THR A 151 20.73 20.12 15.03
C THR A 151 21.16 19.92 16.48
N LYS A 152 20.20 19.56 17.35
CA LYS A 152 20.45 19.16 18.73
C LYS A 152 20.84 17.68 18.84
N TYR A 153 20.20 16.84 18.01
CA TYR A 153 20.44 15.41 17.99
C TYR A 153 20.99 14.99 16.62
N LEU A 154 21.98 14.11 16.63
CA LEU A 154 22.54 13.51 15.43
C LEU A 154 22.36 11.99 15.46
N PHE A 155 21.77 11.44 14.40
CA PHE A 155 21.53 10.02 14.23
C PHE A 155 22.32 9.51 13.02
N GLY A 156 23.39 8.75 13.27
CA GLY A 156 24.17 8.03 12.27
C GLY A 156 23.43 6.78 11.82
N ALA A 157 22.63 6.92 10.76
CA ALA A 157 21.95 5.85 10.04
C ALA A 157 22.39 5.83 8.56
N ASP A 158 23.70 5.96 8.37
CA ASP A 158 24.41 6.19 7.11
C ASP A 158 25.10 4.92 6.55
N GLY A 159 24.79 3.76 7.14
CA GLY A 159 25.11 2.45 6.59
C GLY A 159 26.47 1.89 7.00
N ALA A 160 26.86 0.79 6.35
CA ALA A 160 28.04 0.00 6.70
C ALA A 160 29.39 0.73 6.54
N ARG A 161 29.42 1.91 5.92
CA ARG A 161 30.62 2.77 5.83
C ARG A 161 30.35 4.13 6.48
N SER A 162 29.73 4.10 7.65
CA SER A 162 29.28 5.28 8.39
C SER A 162 30.38 6.33 8.52
N GLU A 163 30.13 7.48 7.92
CA GLU A 163 30.95 8.67 8.01
C GLU A 163 30.81 9.31 9.39
N ILE A 164 29.61 9.26 9.97
CA ILE A 164 29.36 9.72 11.34
C ILE A 164 30.20 8.93 12.35
N ALA A 165 30.20 7.60 12.24
CA ALA A 165 30.99 6.75 13.11
C ALA A 165 32.50 7.08 13.03
N ARG A 166 32.99 7.37 11.81
CA ARG A 166 34.38 7.74 11.55
C ARG A 166 34.75 9.11 12.12
N GLN A 167 33.95 10.15 11.85
CA GLN A 167 34.24 11.52 12.31
C GLN A 167 34.26 11.63 13.84
N PHE A 168 33.41 10.86 14.53
CA PHE A 168 33.34 10.83 15.98
C PHE A 168 34.12 9.69 16.63
N ASN A 169 34.95 8.97 15.86
CA ASN A 169 35.84 7.90 16.36
C ASN A 169 35.11 6.85 17.20
N PHE A 170 34.02 6.28 16.68
CA PHE A 170 33.39 5.12 17.31
C PHE A 170 34.29 3.88 17.17
N ASN A 171 34.39 3.11 18.25
CA ASN A 171 35.13 1.86 18.27
C ASN A 171 34.21 0.69 17.91
N PHE A 172 34.76 -0.30 17.22
CA PHE A 172 34.03 -1.47 16.76
C PHE A 172 34.78 -2.75 17.12
N LEU A 173 34.05 -3.70 17.70
CA LEU A 173 34.47 -5.09 17.79
C LEU A 173 34.24 -5.69 16.40
N THR A 174 35.30 -6.13 15.71
CA THR A 174 35.22 -6.59 14.32
C THR A 174 35.87 -7.97 14.19
N GLN A 175 35.19 -8.91 13.55
CA GLN A 175 35.77 -10.20 13.18
C GLN A 175 36.52 -10.10 11.84
N SER A 176 37.33 -11.12 11.55
CA SER A 176 37.95 -11.28 10.23
C SER A 176 36.89 -11.26 9.12
N PRO A 177 37.12 -10.58 7.98
CA PRO A 177 36.18 -10.55 6.87
C PRO A 177 35.81 -11.97 6.41
N GLY A 178 34.52 -12.22 6.25
CA GLY A 178 33.98 -13.48 5.74
C GLY A 178 34.07 -13.58 4.21
N PRO A 179 33.42 -14.60 3.61
CA PRO A 179 33.47 -14.82 2.17
C PRO A 179 32.84 -13.67 1.38
N LYS A 180 33.31 -13.49 0.15
CA LYS A 180 32.65 -12.62 -0.84
C LYS A 180 31.51 -13.38 -1.51
N ALA A 181 30.41 -12.67 -1.72
CA ALA A 181 29.25 -13.17 -2.42
C ALA A 181 28.87 -12.20 -3.53
N CYS A 182 28.12 -12.69 -4.50
CA CYS A 182 27.57 -11.85 -5.56
C CYS A 182 26.10 -12.17 -5.76
N ASN A 183 25.28 -11.12 -5.73
CA ASN A 183 23.86 -11.20 -6.04
C ASN A 183 23.67 -10.86 -7.52
N VAL A 184 23.00 -11.75 -8.25
CA VAL A 184 22.53 -11.49 -9.62
C VAL A 184 21.02 -11.33 -9.57
N LEU A 185 20.52 -10.12 -9.78
CA LEU A 185 19.10 -9.89 -9.94
C LEU A 185 18.74 -10.18 -11.40
N PHE A 186 17.76 -11.04 -11.63
CA PHE A 186 17.34 -11.38 -12.99
C PHE A 186 15.83 -11.57 -13.10
N ARG A 187 15.34 -11.44 -14.34
CA ARG A 187 13.95 -11.72 -14.71
C ARG A 187 13.91 -12.97 -15.57
N ALA A 188 13.02 -13.89 -15.22
CA ALA A 188 12.74 -15.11 -15.94
C ALA A 188 11.35 -15.62 -15.56
N ASP A 189 10.51 -15.94 -16.56
CA ASP A 189 9.18 -16.52 -16.33
C ASP A 189 9.31 -18.03 -16.06
N LEU A 190 9.08 -18.41 -14.80
CA LEU A 190 9.09 -19.80 -14.34
C LEU A 190 7.69 -20.32 -14.02
N ALA A 191 6.61 -19.59 -14.37
CA ALA A 191 5.24 -19.94 -14.00
C ALA A 191 4.81 -21.30 -14.56
N THR A 192 5.25 -21.66 -15.76
CA THR A 192 4.97 -22.95 -16.39
C THR A 192 5.87 -24.09 -15.92
N HIS A 193 6.97 -23.77 -15.23
CA HIS A 193 8.01 -24.72 -14.84
C HIS A 193 7.94 -25.11 -13.35
N LEU A 194 7.41 -24.23 -12.51
CA LEU A 194 7.24 -24.47 -11.07
C LEU A 194 5.85 -25.00 -10.76
N THR A 195 5.75 -26.32 -10.60
CA THR A 195 4.52 -26.95 -10.09
C THR A 195 4.27 -26.58 -8.62
N PRO A 196 3.04 -26.69 -8.10
CA PRO A 196 2.74 -26.39 -6.69
C PRO A 196 3.66 -27.12 -5.70
N GLY A 197 4.04 -28.36 -6.03
CA GLY A 197 4.98 -29.15 -5.25
C GLY A 197 6.42 -28.63 -5.26
N ARG A 198 6.79 -27.67 -6.10
CA ARG A 198 8.16 -27.11 -6.26
C ARG A 198 8.29 -25.66 -5.80
N LEU A 199 7.21 -25.09 -5.29
CA LEU A 199 7.21 -23.74 -4.73
C LEU A 199 8.01 -23.73 -3.42
N GLY A 200 8.83 -22.70 -3.27
CA GLY A 200 9.70 -22.46 -2.13
C GLY A 200 10.21 -21.03 -2.20
N GLY A 201 10.54 -20.45 -1.05
CA GLY A 201 11.01 -19.07 -0.97
C GLY A 201 12.47 -18.95 -1.40
N ILE A 202 13.24 -19.98 -1.06
CA ILE A 202 14.66 -20.11 -1.40
C ILE A 202 14.92 -21.55 -1.87
N HIS A 203 15.65 -21.67 -2.97
CA HIS A 203 16.09 -22.92 -3.59
C HIS A 203 17.62 -22.99 -3.54
N TRP A 204 18.16 -23.75 -2.60
CA TRP A 204 19.58 -24.10 -2.58
C TRP A 204 19.87 -25.12 -3.67
N ILE A 205 20.73 -24.74 -4.60
CA ILE A 205 21.09 -25.58 -5.75
C ILE A 205 22.45 -26.20 -5.48
N ILE A 206 22.50 -27.52 -5.34
CA ILE A 206 23.73 -28.23 -5.01
C ILE A 206 24.16 -29.10 -6.19
N GLN A 207 25.22 -28.65 -6.87
CA GLN A 207 25.82 -29.32 -8.02
C GLN A 207 27.35 -29.36 -7.83
N PRO A 208 27.89 -30.38 -7.14
CA PRO A 208 29.32 -30.45 -6.83
C PRO A 208 30.21 -30.74 -8.06
N ASP A 209 29.61 -31.26 -9.13
CA ASP A 209 30.21 -31.67 -10.41
C ASP A 209 29.94 -30.68 -11.55
N ARG A 210 29.47 -29.47 -11.23
CA ARG A 210 29.13 -28.42 -12.20
C ARG A 210 30.30 -28.07 -13.12
N ALA A 211 30.04 -28.03 -14.43
CA ALA A 211 31.04 -27.70 -15.45
C ALA A 211 31.31 -26.19 -15.54
N LEU A 212 30.26 -25.36 -15.48
CA LEU A 212 30.35 -23.90 -15.49
C LEU A 212 30.58 -23.39 -14.07
N PHE A 213 31.54 -22.51 -13.82
CA PHE A 213 31.88 -22.01 -12.48
C PHE A 213 32.07 -23.10 -11.39
N PRO A 214 33.08 -23.99 -11.51
CA PRO A 214 33.31 -25.07 -10.55
C PRO A 214 33.50 -24.57 -9.12
N GLY A 215 32.81 -25.19 -8.16
CA GLY A 215 32.91 -24.84 -6.73
C GLY A 215 32.06 -23.66 -6.29
N VAL A 216 31.22 -23.09 -7.17
CA VAL A 216 30.21 -22.11 -6.77
C VAL A 216 29.07 -22.77 -6.02
N VAL A 217 28.74 -22.21 -4.86
CA VAL A 217 27.52 -22.55 -4.11
C VAL A 217 26.51 -21.46 -4.37
N ALA A 218 25.31 -21.85 -4.80
CA ALA A 218 24.28 -20.92 -5.24
C ALA A 218 22.93 -21.23 -4.62
N HIS A 219 22.17 -20.18 -4.33
CA HIS A 219 20.73 -20.32 -4.10
C HIS A 219 19.94 -19.29 -4.90
N LEU A 220 18.76 -19.71 -5.32
CA LEU A 220 17.81 -18.90 -6.06
C LEU A 220 16.67 -18.51 -5.14
N ARG A 221 16.39 -17.21 -5.06
CA ARG A 221 15.37 -16.63 -4.18
C ARG A 221 14.33 -15.92 -5.01
N VAL A 222 13.07 -16.09 -4.67
CA VAL A 222 11.98 -15.34 -5.29
C VAL A 222 11.98 -13.87 -4.82
N VAL A 223 11.73 -12.94 -5.74
CA VAL A 223 11.48 -11.51 -5.45
C VAL A 223 10.07 -11.12 -5.88
N ARG A 224 9.63 -11.63 -7.04
CA ARG A 224 8.25 -11.60 -7.49
C ARG A 224 7.87 -13.00 -7.98
N PRO A 225 6.83 -13.62 -7.41
CA PRO A 225 6.40 -14.97 -7.78
C PRO A 225 6.41 -15.20 -9.29
N CYS A 226 7.14 -16.24 -9.67
CA CYS A 226 7.33 -16.73 -11.03
C CYS A 226 8.03 -15.80 -12.04
N ASN A 227 8.47 -14.58 -11.70
CA ASN A 227 9.00 -13.65 -12.71
C ASN A 227 10.35 -13.00 -12.35
N GLU A 228 10.59 -12.66 -11.09
CA GLU A 228 11.81 -11.95 -10.67
C GLU A 228 12.51 -12.71 -9.55
N TRP A 229 13.82 -12.87 -9.70
CA TRP A 229 14.62 -13.79 -8.90
C TRP A 229 15.98 -13.17 -8.57
N VAL A 230 16.54 -13.58 -7.44
CA VAL A 230 17.92 -13.28 -7.07
C VAL A 230 18.68 -14.60 -6.99
N LEU A 231 19.77 -14.69 -7.74
CA LEU A 231 20.82 -15.67 -7.53
C LEU A 231 21.81 -15.08 -6.53
N VAL A 232 22.01 -15.76 -5.40
CA VAL A 232 23.12 -15.47 -4.49
C VAL A 232 24.17 -16.55 -4.69
N ALA A 233 25.36 -16.15 -5.10
CA ALA A 233 26.46 -17.06 -5.38
C ALA A 233 27.68 -16.77 -4.52
N PHE A 234 28.31 -17.83 -4.03
CA PHE A 234 29.57 -17.80 -3.29
C PHE A 234 30.65 -18.52 -4.11
N GLY A 235 31.80 -17.89 -4.30
CA GLY A 235 32.93 -18.49 -5.02
C GLY A 235 33.74 -19.46 -4.17
N ALA A 236 34.54 -20.28 -4.85
CA ALA A 236 35.47 -21.18 -4.17
C ALA A 236 36.42 -20.40 -3.26
N GLN A 237 36.69 -20.94 -2.06
CA GLN A 237 37.57 -20.33 -1.05
C GLN A 237 37.16 -18.89 -0.64
N GLY A 238 35.88 -18.53 -0.79
CA GLY A 238 35.36 -17.22 -0.37
C GLY A 238 35.65 -16.06 -1.34
N THR A 239 35.98 -16.37 -2.59
CA THR A 239 36.20 -15.38 -3.67
C THR A 239 34.88 -14.89 -4.27
N ASN A 240 34.92 -13.77 -5.02
CA ASN A 240 33.79 -13.33 -5.82
C ASN A 240 33.68 -14.25 -7.05
N PRO A 241 32.58 -15.03 -7.21
CA PRO A 241 32.46 -15.98 -8.30
C PRO A 241 32.35 -15.34 -9.70
N PHE A 242 31.98 -14.05 -9.75
CA PHE A 242 31.68 -13.33 -10.99
C PHE A 242 32.59 -12.12 -11.20
N GLU A 243 33.80 -12.17 -10.64
CA GLU A 243 34.79 -11.10 -10.81
C GLU A 243 35.10 -10.86 -12.30
N GLY A 244 34.96 -9.60 -12.73
CA GLY A 244 35.17 -9.19 -14.12
C GLY A 244 33.98 -9.42 -15.07
N LEU A 245 32.88 -10.01 -14.59
CA LEU A 245 31.64 -10.16 -15.38
C LEU A 245 30.75 -8.92 -15.30
N THR A 246 29.85 -8.79 -16.26
CA THR A 246 28.89 -7.68 -16.35
C THR A 246 27.48 -8.22 -16.57
N THR A 247 26.47 -7.34 -16.53
CA THR A 247 25.08 -7.72 -16.84
C THR A 247 24.87 -8.23 -18.28
N GLN A 248 25.85 -8.00 -19.18
CA GLN A 248 25.82 -8.47 -20.58
C GLN A 248 26.55 -9.81 -20.79
N SER A 249 27.17 -10.37 -19.74
CA SER A 249 27.92 -11.62 -19.83
C SER A 249 26.99 -12.83 -20.02
N HIS A 250 27.04 -13.46 -21.19
CA HIS A 250 26.26 -14.65 -21.53
C HIS A 250 26.52 -15.83 -20.58
N GLU A 251 27.71 -15.91 -19.99
CA GLU A 251 28.11 -16.92 -19.02
C GLU A 251 27.20 -16.96 -17.79
N LEU A 252 26.68 -15.80 -17.37
CA LEU A 252 25.72 -15.70 -16.26
C LEU A 252 24.34 -16.22 -16.65
N VAL A 253 23.92 -15.98 -17.90
CA VAL A 253 22.65 -16.50 -18.44
C VAL A 253 22.70 -18.04 -18.51
N ASP A 254 23.82 -18.59 -18.98
CA ASP A 254 24.01 -20.04 -19.08
C ASP A 254 24.07 -20.69 -17.69
N LEU A 255 24.71 -20.03 -16.71
CA LEU A 255 24.69 -20.47 -15.31
C LEU A 255 23.26 -20.49 -14.74
N ILE A 256 22.46 -19.46 -14.99
CA ILE A 256 21.06 -19.38 -14.52
C ILE A 256 20.22 -20.49 -15.18
N ARG A 257 20.38 -20.74 -16.49
CA ARG A 257 19.70 -21.84 -17.20
C ARG A 257 20.02 -23.20 -16.57
N GLU A 258 21.29 -23.45 -16.24
CA GLU A 258 21.74 -24.67 -15.58
C GLU A 258 21.20 -24.80 -14.15
N LEU A 259 21.23 -23.71 -13.37
CA LEU A 259 20.68 -23.67 -12.00
C LEU A 259 19.17 -23.93 -11.96
N VAL A 260 18.44 -23.36 -12.93
CA VAL A 260 17.00 -23.59 -13.06
C VAL A 260 16.73 -25.00 -13.59
N GLY A 261 17.55 -25.48 -14.52
CA GLY A 261 17.42 -26.75 -15.23
C GLY A 261 16.65 -26.64 -16.55
N VAL A 262 16.61 -25.46 -17.18
CA VAL A 262 15.88 -25.20 -18.44
C VAL A 262 16.78 -24.49 -19.43
N ASP A 263 17.28 -25.22 -20.43
CA ASP A 263 18.25 -24.71 -21.41
C ASP A 263 17.69 -23.57 -22.27
N SER A 264 16.40 -23.62 -22.59
CA SER A 264 15.74 -22.61 -23.43
C SER A 264 15.19 -21.42 -22.64
N LEU A 265 15.55 -21.26 -21.37
CA LEU A 265 15.00 -20.21 -20.52
C LEU A 265 15.43 -18.83 -21.03
N ASP A 266 14.45 -17.92 -21.15
CA ASP A 266 14.69 -16.51 -21.40
C ASP A 266 15.05 -15.81 -20.08
N VAL A 267 16.24 -15.23 -20.03
CA VAL A 267 16.84 -14.66 -18.82
C VAL A 267 17.35 -13.26 -19.13
N GLU A 268 16.83 -12.28 -18.40
CA GLU A 268 17.28 -10.90 -18.45
C GLU A 268 17.99 -10.57 -17.14
N ILE A 269 19.30 -10.30 -17.19
CA ILE A 269 20.08 -9.90 -16.03
C ILE A 269 19.90 -8.40 -15.80
N LEU A 270 19.44 -8.04 -14.60
CA LEU A 270 19.11 -6.67 -14.23
C LEU A 270 20.27 -6.00 -13.49
N THR A 271 20.85 -6.66 -12.47
CA THR A 271 21.97 -6.13 -11.67
C THR A 271 22.94 -7.22 -11.24
N LEU A 272 24.17 -6.81 -10.97
CA LEU A 272 25.25 -7.66 -10.45
C LEU A 272 25.91 -6.95 -9.27
N ASP A 273 25.64 -7.41 -8.05
CA ASP A 273 26.02 -6.73 -6.81
C ASP A 273 26.96 -7.62 -6.00
N ALA A 274 28.26 -7.32 -6.04
CA ALA A 274 29.26 -8.02 -5.23
C ALA A 274 29.34 -7.39 -3.82
N TRP A 275 29.35 -8.23 -2.79
CA TRP A 275 29.42 -7.80 -1.40
C TRP A 275 30.29 -8.74 -0.57
N THR A 276 30.78 -8.24 0.57
CA THR A 276 31.63 -9.01 1.49
C THR A 276 30.91 -9.18 2.82
N VAL A 277 30.82 -10.40 3.32
CA VAL A 277 30.32 -10.66 4.66
C VAL A 277 31.26 -10.00 5.66
N ARG A 278 30.73 -9.06 6.46
CA ARG A 278 31.48 -8.40 7.52
C ARG A 278 30.70 -8.50 8.82
N GLU A 279 31.44 -8.79 9.88
CA GLU A 279 30.90 -8.86 11.22
C GLU A 279 31.58 -7.79 12.06
N SER A 280 30.80 -6.81 12.50
CA SER A 280 31.30 -5.77 13.36
C SER A 280 30.17 -5.15 14.18
N VAL A 281 30.41 -4.81 15.44
CA VAL A 281 29.46 -4.11 16.30
C VAL A 281 30.16 -2.96 17.02
N ALA A 282 29.49 -1.82 17.12
CA ALA A 282 29.98 -0.66 17.83
C ALA A 282 30.02 -0.97 19.33
N GLU A 283 31.14 -0.68 19.99
CA GLU A 283 31.26 -0.86 21.45
C GLU A 283 30.31 0.06 22.22
N THR A 284 30.02 1.23 21.64
CA THR A 284 29.07 2.20 22.17
C THR A 284 28.18 2.69 21.04
N TYR A 285 26.88 2.83 21.31
CA TYR A 285 25.89 3.28 20.32
C TYR A 285 25.58 4.78 20.45
N SER A 286 26.17 5.45 21.43
CA SER A 286 25.97 6.89 21.64
C SER A 286 27.17 7.58 22.27
N LYS A 287 27.29 8.88 22.02
CA LYS A 287 28.31 9.79 22.55
C LYS A 287 27.71 11.15 22.91
N ASP A 288 28.55 12.04 23.43
CA ASP A 288 28.25 13.46 23.69
C ASP A 288 26.95 13.64 24.50
N ASP A 289 26.96 13.08 25.72
CA ASP A 289 25.82 13.09 26.65
C ASP A 289 24.49 12.59 26.07
N GLN A 290 24.56 11.53 25.24
CA GLN A 290 23.39 10.92 24.59
C GLN A 290 22.69 11.88 23.62
N THR A 291 23.47 12.62 22.83
CA THR A 291 22.93 13.47 21.75
C THR A 291 23.40 13.05 20.36
N LEU A 292 24.42 12.20 20.29
CA LEU A 292 24.87 11.50 19.09
C LEU A 292 24.58 10.00 19.23
N PHE A 293 23.95 9.40 18.22
CA PHE A 293 23.58 7.97 18.22
C PHE A 293 23.95 7.29 16.91
N LEU A 294 24.39 6.02 16.96
CA LEU A 294 24.50 5.13 15.80
C LEU A 294 23.34 4.13 15.77
N LEU A 295 22.86 3.81 14.58
CA LEU A 295 21.71 2.93 14.34
C LEU A 295 21.93 2.05 13.11
N GLY A 296 21.40 0.82 13.14
CA GLY A 296 21.46 -0.10 12.01
C GLY A 296 22.88 -0.44 11.57
N ASP A 297 23.11 -0.55 10.25
CA ASP A 297 24.42 -0.92 9.67
C ASP A 297 25.61 -0.01 10.06
N ALA A 298 25.32 1.21 10.53
CA ALA A 298 26.32 2.11 11.08
C ALA A 298 26.84 1.65 12.45
N ALA A 299 26.00 0.94 13.21
CA ALA A 299 26.32 0.42 14.53
C ALA A 299 26.64 -1.09 14.52
N HIS A 300 26.01 -1.90 13.67
CA HIS A 300 26.23 -3.35 13.65
C HIS A 300 26.15 -3.91 12.23
N ARG A 301 26.97 -4.90 11.94
CA ARG A 301 27.07 -5.60 10.66
C ARG A 301 27.24 -7.07 10.97
N HIS A 302 26.53 -7.92 10.27
CA HIS A 302 26.55 -9.35 10.49
C HIS A 302 26.21 -10.08 9.18
N PRO A 303 26.40 -11.40 9.10
CA PRO A 303 26.06 -12.19 7.93
C PRO A 303 24.55 -12.13 7.66
N PRO A 304 24.09 -12.38 6.42
CA PRO A 304 22.67 -12.38 6.11
C PRO A 304 21.89 -13.55 6.74
N ASN A 305 22.59 -14.52 7.33
CA ASN A 305 22.01 -15.65 8.04
C ASN A 305 21.00 -15.16 9.08
N PHE A 306 19.91 -15.91 9.27
CA PHE A 306 18.76 -15.54 10.13
C PHE A 306 17.99 -14.27 9.71
N GLY A 307 18.44 -13.55 8.68
CA GLY A 307 17.77 -12.35 8.17
C GLY A 307 17.70 -11.17 9.14
N LEU A 308 18.57 -11.10 10.16
CA LEU A 308 18.36 -10.17 11.29
C LEU A 308 18.59 -8.68 10.98
N GLY A 309 19.33 -8.32 9.94
CA GLY A 309 19.94 -6.98 9.83
C GLY A 309 18.91 -5.86 9.77
N SER A 310 18.02 -5.94 8.78
CA SER A 310 16.93 -4.95 8.66
C SER A 310 15.93 -5.04 9.83
N ASN A 311 15.74 -6.22 10.42
CA ASN A 311 14.87 -6.39 11.59
C ASN A 311 15.42 -5.63 12.80
N THR A 312 16.71 -5.79 13.10
CA THR A 312 17.41 -5.10 14.18
C THR A 312 17.47 -3.59 13.90
N CYS A 313 17.69 -3.15 12.66
CA CYS A 313 17.64 -1.73 12.29
C CYS A 313 16.29 -1.08 12.65
N ILE A 314 15.17 -1.76 12.38
CA ILE A 314 13.83 -1.28 12.74
C ILE A 314 13.68 -1.20 14.26
N GLN A 315 14.14 -2.22 14.98
CA GLN A 315 14.05 -2.29 16.44
C GLN A 315 14.92 -1.23 17.14
N ASP A 316 16.11 -0.95 16.63
CA ASP A 316 16.99 0.13 17.10
C ASP A 316 16.26 1.48 17.05
N ALA A 317 15.70 1.80 15.87
CA ALA A 317 14.97 3.03 15.66
C ALA A 317 13.71 3.09 16.56
N TYR A 318 12.99 1.98 16.70
CA TYR A 318 11.81 1.88 17.54
C TYR A 318 12.13 2.09 19.03
N ASN A 319 13.26 1.55 19.51
CA ASN A 319 13.74 1.72 20.87
C ASN A 319 14.14 3.17 21.18
N LEU A 320 14.85 3.82 20.25
CA LEU A 320 15.42 5.14 20.47
C LEU A 320 14.40 6.27 20.30
N ALA A 321 13.51 6.18 19.30
CA ALA A 321 12.65 7.29 18.88
C ALA A 321 11.84 7.90 20.04
N TRP A 322 11.27 7.07 20.92
CA TRP A 322 10.46 7.57 22.03
C TRP A 322 11.26 8.18 23.16
N LYS A 323 12.46 7.64 23.42
CA LYS A 323 13.35 8.15 24.46
C LYS A 323 13.74 9.59 24.10
N VAL A 324 14.23 9.78 22.87
CA VAL A 324 14.59 11.11 22.34
C VAL A 324 13.39 12.06 22.40
N ALA A 325 12.22 11.59 21.99
CA ALA A 325 11.07 12.47 21.92
C ALA A 325 10.51 12.82 23.32
N TYR A 326 10.65 11.96 24.33
CA TYR A 326 10.36 12.28 25.73
C TYR A 326 11.37 13.29 26.30
N VAL A 327 12.66 13.11 26.02
CA VAL A 327 13.69 14.08 26.41
C VAL A 327 13.46 15.43 25.75
N SER A 328 13.14 15.44 24.45
CA SER A 328 12.85 16.67 23.69
C SER A 328 11.63 17.42 24.20
N LYS A 329 10.65 16.72 24.79
CA LYS A 329 9.47 17.32 25.44
C LYS A 329 9.73 17.74 26.89
N GLY A 330 10.92 17.51 27.43
CA GLY A 330 11.26 17.76 28.83
C GLY A 330 10.63 16.77 29.81
N TRP A 331 10.08 15.64 29.32
CA TRP A 331 9.44 14.61 30.13
C TRP A 331 10.44 13.63 30.76
N ALA A 332 11.68 13.60 30.27
CA ALA A 332 12.74 12.74 30.76
C ALA A 332 14.10 13.43 30.70
N GLY A 333 15.02 13.06 31.60
CA GLY A 333 16.42 13.46 31.54
C GLY A 333 17.24 12.66 30.50
N PRO A 334 18.45 13.13 30.16
CA PRO A 334 19.27 12.59 29.06
C PRO A 334 19.84 11.18 29.30
N GLU A 335 19.94 10.71 30.55
CA GLU A 335 20.55 9.42 30.87
C GLU A 335 19.62 8.20 30.62
N ARG A 336 19.48 7.74 29.37
CA ARG A 336 18.84 6.43 29.09
C ARG A 336 19.59 5.63 28.03
N ARG A 337 20.37 4.64 28.50
CA ARG A 337 21.24 3.74 27.71
C ARG A 337 20.47 2.88 26.68
N ALA A 338 21.16 2.51 25.61
CA ALA A 338 20.84 1.42 24.67
C ALA A 338 22.05 0.46 24.60
N LEU A 339 21.83 -0.86 24.46
CA LEU A 339 22.87 -1.90 24.44
C LEU A 339 22.56 -2.99 23.39
N PRO A 340 23.59 -3.71 22.87
CA PRO A 340 23.54 -4.52 21.63
C PRO A 340 23.35 -6.04 21.85
N CYS A 341 23.23 -6.79 20.73
CA CYS A 341 23.17 -8.26 20.62
C CYS A 341 24.26 -8.76 19.63
N ILE A 342 24.91 -9.92 19.87
CA ILE A 342 25.96 -10.53 19.01
C ILE A 342 25.64 -12.03 18.80
N TRP A 343 25.97 -12.60 17.62
CA TRP A 343 26.00 -14.04 17.30
C TRP A 343 27.13 -14.43 16.31
N ASP A 344 27.43 -15.73 16.25
CA ASP A 344 28.59 -16.44 15.66
C ASP A 344 28.13 -17.63 14.76
N ASP A 345 28.86 -18.01 13.72
CA ASP A 345 28.48 -19.03 12.70
C ASP A 345 29.60 -20.07 12.37
N GLY A 346 29.22 -21.35 12.14
CA GLY A 346 30.11 -22.48 11.78
C GLY A 346 29.99 -23.00 10.32
N PRO A 347 30.87 -23.94 9.85
CA PRO A 347 31.11 -24.18 8.41
C PRO A 347 30.72 -25.58 7.82
N GLY A 348 30.11 -25.57 6.62
CA GLY A 348 30.53 -26.24 5.35
C GLY A 348 30.37 -27.77 5.09
N MET A 349 29.73 -28.16 3.96
CA MET A 349 29.47 -29.56 3.51
C MET A 349 30.05 -29.90 2.11
N LYS A 350 30.44 -31.18 1.88
CA LYS A 350 30.88 -31.78 0.57
C LYS A 350 30.34 -33.22 0.35
N GLN A 351 30.11 -33.56 -0.94
CA GLN A 351 29.91 -34.88 -1.61
C GLN A 351 28.49 -35.52 -1.60
N ILE A 352 27.82 -35.49 -2.78
CA ILE A 352 26.39 -35.85 -2.99
C ILE A 352 26.17 -37.19 -3.73
N ASP A 353 27.17 -37.71 -4.42
CA ASP A 353 27.00 -38.82 -5.38
C ASP A 353 26.68 -40.18 -4.73
N GLN A 354 26.77 -40.30 -3.40
CA GLN A 354 26.60 -41.55 -2.65
C GLN A 354 25.19 -41.73 -2.05
N LEU A 355 24.30 -40.74 -2.16
CA LEU A 355 22.97 -40.74 -1.52
C LEU A 355 21.99 -41.77 -2.12
N SER A 356 22.16 -42.09 -3.41
CA SER A 356 21.28 -42.96 -4.21
C SER A 356 21.56 -44.46 -4.05
N HIS A 357 22.62 -44.85 -3.34
CA HIS A 357 23.01 -46.25 -3.17
C HIS A 357 22.45 -46.87 -1.87
N ALA A 358 21.94 -48.11 -1.98
CA ALA A 358 21.44 -48.90 -0.86
C ALA A 358 22.58 -49.63 -0.12
N THR A 359 23.61 -48.91 0.31
CA THR A 359 24.76 -49.43 1.08
C THR A 359 24.75 -48.91 2.53
N PRO A 360 25.46 -49.57 3.47
CA PRO A 360 25.66 -49.06 4.83
C PRO A 360 26.23 -47.64 4.85
N GLU A 361 27.16 -47.34 3.94
CA GLU A 361 27.73 -46.02 3.75
C GLU A 361 26.67 -45.01 3.27
N GLY A 362 25.81 -45.38 2.31
CA GLY A 362 24.68 -44.54 1.88
C GLY A 362 23.67 -44.28 3.00
N SER A 363 23.51 -45.20 3.95
CA SER A 363 22.66 -44.99 5.14
C SER A 363 23.25 -43.97 6.12
N VAL A 364 24.57 -44.04 6.39
CA VAL A 364 25.27 -43.04 7.21
C VAL A 364 25.17 -41.66 6.54
N ARG A 365 25.33 -41.58 5.22
CA ARG A 365 25.26 -40.31 4.50
C ARG A 365 23.86 -39.68 4.46
N ARG A 366 22.80 -40.48 4.35
CA ARG A 366 21.43 -39.95 4.51
C ARG A 366 21.21 -39.42 5.92
N ALA A 367 21.80 -40.06 6.95
CA ALA A 367 21.76 -39.55 8.32
C ALA A 367 22.54 -38.23 8.47
N ASP A 368 23.72 -38.10 7.86
CA ASP A 368 24.51 -36.85 7.84
C ASP A 368 23.74 -35.70 7.14
N LEU A 369 23.11 -35.98 5.99
CA LEU A 369 22.26 -35.01 5.28
C LEU A 369 21.08 -34.58 6.17
N HIS A 370 20.41 -35.53 6.82
CA HIS A 370 19.33 -35.20 7.76
C HIS A 370 19.81 -34.35 8.93
N ALA A 371 20.98 -34.65 9.50
CA ALA A 371 21.56 -33.86 10.58
C ALA A 371 21.86 -32.41 10.14
N ALA A 372 22.40 -32.24 8.93
CA ALA A 372 22.69 -30.91 8.37
C ALA A 372 21.42 -30.10 8.02
N LEU A 373 20.38 -30.79 7.54
CA LEU A 373 19.06 -30.18 7.33
C LEU A 373 18.46 -29.71 8.65
N GLU A 374 18.57 -30.50 9.73
CA GLU A 374 18.11 -30.08 11.07
C GLU A 374 18.95 -28.94 11.65
N GLU A 375 20.27 -28.89 11.41
CA GLU A 375 21.10 -27.73 11.78
C GLU A 375 20.63 -26.47 11.06
N LYS A 376 20.38 -26.56 9.75
CA LYS A 376 19.89 -25.42 8.95
C LYS A 376 18.49 -24.95 9.31
N LYS A 377 17.67 -25.81 9.89
CA LYS A 377 16.30 -25.48 10.31
C LYS A 377 16.28 -24.43 11.42
N GLN A 378 17.27 -24.41 12.30
CA GLN A 378 17.38 -23.42 13.39
C GLN A 378 17.43 -21.97 12.85
N GLU A 379 17.97 -21.77 11.65
CA GLU A 379 18.01 -20.48 10.95
C GLU A 379 16.60 -19.92 10.65
N PHE A 380 15.63 -20.81 10.44
CA PHE A 380 14.27 -20.48 10.03
C PHE A 380 13.22 -20.74 11.12
N GLU A 381 13.60 -21.41 12.21
CA GLU A 381 12.84 -21.57 13.46
C GLU A 381 13.48 -20.78 14.60
N SER A 382 13.80 -19.51 14.33
CA SER A 382 14.57 -18.64 15.25
C SER A 382 13.67 -17.66 16.03
N LEU A 383 12.45 -18.07 16.39
CA LEU A 383 11.50 -17.17 17.07
C LEU A 383 12.01 -16.67 18.43
N GLY A 384 12.72 -17.53 19.18
CA GLY A 384 13.39 -17.19 20.43
C GLY A 384 14.40 -16.06 20.25
N LEU A 385 15.25 -16.16 19.23
CA LEU A 385 16.24 -15.14 18.89
C LEU A 385 15.58 -13.77 18.61
N ALA A 386 14.42 -13.78 17.97
CA ALA A 386 13.66 -12.55 17.71
C ALA A 386 12.95 -11.98 18.95
N HIS A 387 12.56 -12.79 19.95
CA HIS A 387 11.65 -12.35 21.03
C HIS A 387 12.23 -12.38 22.44
N ASN A 388 13.36 -13.04 22.67
CA ASN A 388 13.99 -13.17 23.99
C ASN A 388 14.84 -11.96 24.42
N HIS A 389 14.75 -10.85 23.69
CA HIS A 389 15.35 -9.58 24.05
C HIS A 389 14.96 -9.17 25.48
N PHE A 390 15.97 -8.83 26.27
CA PHE A 390 15.78 -8.41 27.66
C PHE A 390 16.60 -7.18 27.96
N TYR A 391 15.92 -6.16 28.48
CA TYR A 391 16.53 -4.87 28.73
C TYR A 391 16.95 -4.71 30.19
N VAL A 392 18.22 -4.35 30.38
CA VAL A 392 18.77 -3.91 31.68
C VAL A 392 19.19 -2.46 31.54
N SER A 393 18.45 -1.55 32.16
CA SER A 393 18.76 -0.10 32.13
C SER A 393 17.98 0.66 33.19
N LYS A 394 18.31 1.95 33.41
CA LYS A 394 17.52 2.87 34.25
C LYS A 394 16.08 3.11 33.74
N ALA A 395 15.77 2.71 32.50
CA ALA A 395 14.40 2.77 31.98
C ALA A 395 13.55 1.55 32.40
N VAL A 396 14.17 0.57 33.08
CA VAL A 396 13.52 -0.60 33.67
C VAL A 396 13.64 -0.48 35.19
N PHE A 397 12.50 -0.49 35.87
CA PHE A 397 12.44 -0.43 37.33
C PHE A 397 12.42 -1.86 37.87
N LEU A 398 13.32 -2.17 38.81
CA LEU A 398 13.51 -3.52 39.37
C LEU A 398 13.50 -3.53 40.91
N ASP A 399 13.44 -2.37 41.56
CA ASP A 399 13.61 -2.27 43.02
C ASP A 399 12.47 -2.91 43.81
N ASP A 400 11.30 -3.12 43.18
CA ASP A 400 10.13 -3.78 43.75
C ASP A 400 9.99 -5.26 43.34
N GLU A 401 10.96 -5.81 42.59
CA GLU A 401 10.95 -7.21 42.19
C GLU A 401 11.49 -8.12 43.31
N PRO A 402 10.76 -9.19 43.70
CA PRO A 402 11.10 -10.02 44.86
C PRO A 402 12.28 -10.97 44.64
N GLY A 403 12.76 -11.10 43.39
CA GLY A 403 13.82 -12.04 43.04
C GLY A 403 14.38 -11.78 41.64
N PRO A 404 15.46 -12.48 41.27
CA PRO A 404 16.06 -12.36 39.95
C PRO A 404 15.11 -12.88 38.86
N ARG A 405 15.36 -12.44 37.61
CA ARG A 405 14.65 -12.94 36.44
C ARG A 405 14.75 -14.47 36.36
N PRO A 406 13.66 -15.19 36.02
CA PRO A 406 13.73 -16.62 35.73
C PRO A 406 14.66 -16.93 34.56
N GLU A 407 15.43 -18.03 34.66
CA GLU A 407 16.26 -18.51 33.57
C GLU A 407 15.41 -19.03 32.40
N LEU A 408 15.92 -18.86 31.18
CA LEU A 408 15.30 -19.41 29.98
C LEU A 408 15.48 -20.94 29.97
N GLN A 409 14.39 -21.66 29.69
CA GLN A 409 14.40 -23.11 29.58
C GLN A 409 14.45 -23.49 28.09
N GLY A 410 15.34 -24.42 27.73
CA GLY A 410 15.52 -24.88 26.34
C GLY A 410 16.50 -24.04 25.52
N ASP A 411 16.42 -24.17 24.19
CA ASP A 411 17.28 -23.45 23.25
C ASP A 411 16.82 -21.99 23.10
N PRO A 412 17.64 -20.98 23.47
CA PRO A 412 17.27 -19.57 23.40
C PRO A 412 17.02 -19.04 21.99
N VAL A 413 17.48 -19.74 20.94
CA VAL A 413 17.25 -19.36 19.54
C VAL A 413 15.84 -19.72 19.10
N VAL A 414 15.33 -20.86 19.55
CA VAL A 414 14.08 -21.45 19.08
C VAL A 414 12.94 -21.24 20.08
N GLU A 415 13.20 -21.43 21.37
CA GLU A 415 12.21 -21.30 22.45
C GLU A 415 12.03 -19.86 22.88
N VAL A 416 10.78 -19.45 23.13
CA VAL A 416 10.46 -18.09 23.59
C VAL A 416 10.10 -18.12 25.07
N GLN A 417 10.79 -17.32 25.87
CA GLN A 417 10.43 -17.12 27.28
C GLN A 417 9.38 -16.02 27.40
N ILE A 418 8.10 -16.41 27.52
CA ILE A 418 7.01 -15.47 27.78
C ILE A 418 7.06 -15.04 29.25
N SER A 419 7.30 -13.75 29.50
CA SER A 419 7.37 -13.20 30.85
C SER A 419 6.91 -11.75 30.90
N THR A 420 6.28 -11.35 32.02
CA THR A 420 6.01 -9.96 32.37
C THR A 420 7.09 -9.33 33.26
N TYR A 421 8.14 -10.08 33.61
CA TYR A 421 9.26 -9.57 34.42
C TYR A 421 9.86 -8.31 33.78
N PRO A 422 10.07 -7.21 34.53
CA PRO A 422 10.47 -5.93 33.95
C PRO A 422 11.74 -6.04 33.10
N GLY A 423 11.72 -5.43 31.91
CA GLY A 423 12.77 -5.58 30.90
C GLY A 423 12.44 -6.60 29.81
N SER A 424 11.43 -7.46 30.04
CA SER A 424 10.89 -8.37 29.02
C SER A 424 9.90 -7.65 28.10
N ARG A 425 9.72 -8.18 26.89
CA ARG A 425 8.64 -7.77 25.99
C ARG A 425 7.27 -8.15 26.59
N LEU A 426 6.29 -7.24 26.52
CA LEU A 426 4.90 -7.55 26.94
C LEU A 426 4.38 -8.80 26.21
N PRO A 427 3.87 -9.81 26.94
CA PRO A 427 3.26 -10.98 26.33
C PRO A 427 2.06 -10.67 25.45
N HIS A 428 1.99 -11.33 24.30
CA HIS A 428 0.81 -11.37 23.47
C HIS A 428 -0.28 -12.24 24.13
N ALA A 429 -1.49 -11.70 24.23
CA ALA A 429 -2.71 -12.46 24.43
C ALA A 429 -3.84 -11.84 23.60
N TRP A 430 -4.68 -12.69 23.02
CA TRP A 430 -5.92 -12.27 22.41
C TRP A 430 -6.98 -12.07 23.49
N ILE A 431 -7.45 -10.84 23.60
CA ILE A 431 -8.54 -10.41 24.50
C ILE A 431 -9.68 -9.87 23.66
N ASP A 432 -10.90 -9.84 24.20
CA ASP A 432 -12.08 -9.42 23.47
C ASP A 432 -12.67 -8.15 24.07
N LYS A 433 -13.55 -7.48 23.32
CA LYS A 433 -14.42 -6.44 23.88
C LYS A 433 -15.62 -7.11 24.56
N PRO A 434 -16.21 -6.50 25.59
CA PRO A 434 -17.38 -7.04 26.31
C PRO A 434 -18.56 -7.46 25.43
N ASN A 435 -18.67 -6.93 24.22
CA ASN A 435 -19.72 -7.21 23.25
C ASN A 435 -19.32 -8.15 22.11
N HIS A 436 -18.14 -8.78 22.21
CA HIS A 436 -17.59 -9.69 21.19
C HIS A 436 -17.45 -9.08 19.79
N LEU A 437 -17.30 -7.75 19.71
CA LEU A 437 -17.16 -7.04 18.43
C LEU A 437 -15.74 -7.11 17.83
N GLY A 438 -14.81 -7.82 18.46
CA GLY A 438 -13.52 -8.14 17.86
C GLY A 438 -12.41 -8.39 18.87
N MET A 439 -11.68 -9.49 18.65
CA MET A 439 -10.45 -9.81 19.36
C MET A 439 -9.37 -8.76 19.07
N ILE A 440 -8.60 -8.40 20.08
CA ILE A 440 -7.48 -7.47 20.02
C ILE A 440 -6.29 -8.07 20.76
N SER A 441 -5.07 -7.79 20.32
CA SER A 441 -3.90 -8.20 21.08
C SER A 441 -3.66 -7.25 22.25
N THR A 442 -3.18 -7.78 23.37
CA THR A 442 -2.56 -6.98 24.45
C THR A 442 -1.48 -6.01 23.94
N LEU A 443 -0.76 -6.36 22.86
CA LEU A 443 0.23 -5.50 22.23
C LEU A 443 -0.39 -4.26 21.58
N ASP A 444 -1.63 -4.36 21.08
CA ASP A 444 -2.35 -3.26 20.44
C ASP A 444 -2.91 -2.26 21.47
N LEU A 445 -3.01 -2.68 22.74
CA LEU A 445 -3.40 -1.80 23.85
C LEU A 445 -2.25 -0.89 24.31
N ALA A 446 -1.02 -1.39 24.23
CA ALA A 446 0.20 -0.65 24.55
C ALA A 446 0.83 -0.07 23.27
N GLY A 447 1.90 0.73 23.41
CA GLY A 447 2.52 1.38 22.26
C GLY A 447 2.03 2.82 22.07
N LYS A 448 1.97 3.28 20.82
CA LYS A 448 1.36 4.56 20.41
C LYS A 448 1.94 5.82 21.09
N GLY A 449 3.15 5.74 21.64
CA GLY A 449 3.83 6.90 22.21
C GLY A 449 3.45 7.24 23.62
N SER A 450 2.80 6.31 24.30
CA SER A 450 2.38 6.45 25.68
C SER A 450 2.78 5.25 26.50
N PHE A 451 2.92 5.48 27.81
CA PHE A 451 2.95 4.38 28.76
C PHE A 451 1.55 3.78 28.86
N CYS A 452 1.47 2.45 28.94
CA CYS A 452 0.21 1.75 29.14
C CYS A 452 0.31 0.87 30.39
N LEU A 453 -0.67 1.02 31.28
CA LEU A 453 -0.85 0.24 32.48
C LEU A 453 -2.04 -0.72 32.27
N LEU A 454 -1.76 -2.01 32.24
CA LEU A 454 -2.78 -3.05 32.17
C LEU A 454 -3.18 -3.44 33.60
N VAL A 455 -4.46 -3.28 33.92
CA VAL A 455 -5.00 -3.51 35.27
C VAL A 455 -6.11 -4.56 35.27
N GLY A 456 -6.26 -5.29 36.37
CA GLY A 456 -7.38 -6.21 36.57
C GLY A 456 -8.67 -5.51 37.01
N VAL A 457 -9.67 -6.30 37.40
CA VAL A 457 -10.99 -5.82 37.85
C VAL A 457 -10.88 -4.89 39.07
N ASP A 458 -9.93 -5.16 39.97
CA ASP A 458 -9.68 -4.36 41.18
C ASP A 458 -8.63 -3.23 40.96
N GLY A 459 -8.45 -2.81 39.70
CA GLY A 459 -7.44 -1.85 39.28
C GLY A 459 -7.75 -0.37 39.55
N SER A 460 -8.76 -0.04 40.36
CA SER A 460 -9.26 1.34 40.52
C SER A 460 -8.22 2.30 41.12
N ALA A 461 -7.44 1.83 42.11
CA ALA A 461 -6.34 2.59 42.70
C ALA A 461 -5.24 2.91 41.67
N TRP A 462 -4.92 1.94 40.80
CA TRP A 462 -3.94 2.10 39.73
C TRP A 462 -4.36 3.12 38.67
N ARG A 463 -5.65 3.13 38.30
CA ARG A 463 -6.20 4.15 37.39
C ARG A 463 -6.08 5.55 37.99
N SER A 464 -6.40 5.68 39.27
CA SER A 464 -6.29 6.95 40.00
C SER A 464 -4.83 7.43 40.07
N ALA A 465 -3.89 6.51 40.32
CA ALA A 465 -2.46 6.79 40.33
C ALA A 465 -1.95 7.23 38.95
N ALA A 466 -2.33 6.51 37.89
CA ALA A 466 -1.95 6.87 36.51
C ALA A 466 -2.43 8.27 36.12
N GLU A 467 -3.67 8.63 36.46
CA GLU A 467 -4.21 9.96 36.20
C GLU A 467 -3.52 11.04 37.06
N ALA A 468 -3.22 10.74 38.32
CA ALA A 468 -2.47 11.66 39.19
C ALA A 468 -1.06 11.94 38.65
N ILE A 469 -0.33 10.91 38.21
CA ILE A 469 1.00 11.04 37.61
C ILE A 469 0.92 11.82 36.29
N LYS A 470 -0.04 11.49 35.43
CA LYS A 470 -0.28 12.21 34.18
C LYS A 470 -0.56 13.69 34.41
N LYS A 471 -1.38 14.02 35.42
CA LYS A 471 -1.67 15.42 35.80
C LYS A 471 -0.44 16.13 36.36
N ALA A 472 0.38 15.44 37.15
CA ALA A 472 1.57 16.02 37.79
C ALA A 472 2.74 16.21 36.81
N THR A 473 2.94 15.28 35.87
CA THR A 473 4.13 15.22 35.00
C THR A 473 3.85 15.62 33.55
N GLY A 474 2.59 15.61 33.12
CA GLY A 474 2.20 15.76 31.71
C GLY A 474 2.50 14.53 30.83
N ILE A 475 3.08 13.48 31.40
CA ILE A 475 3.44 12.26 30.67
C ILE A 475 2.17 11.46 30.35
N PRO A 476 1.94 11.06 29.08
CA PRO A 476 0.77 10.27 28.72
C PRO A 476 0.89 8.85 29.27
N ILE A 477 -0.02 8.52 30.18
CA ILE A 477 -0.20 7.17 30.74
C ILE A 477 -1.66 6.77 30.51
N SER A 478 -1.89 5.65 29.82
CA SER A 478 -3.21 5.04 29.67
C SER A 478 -3.35 3.87 30.63
N ALA A 479 -4.42 3.83 31.43
CA ALA A 479 -4.75 2.67 32.25
C ALA A 479 -5.93 1.92 31.63
N VAL A 480 -5.72 0.64 31.29
CA VAL A 480 -6.67 -0.20 30.55
C VAL A 480 -7.01 -1.42 31.39
N GLY A 481 -8.30 -1.66 31.60
CA GLY A 481 -8.79 -2.80 32.39
C GLY A 481 -9.00 -4.03 31.51
N ILE A 482 -8.51 -5.16 32.01
CA ILE A 482 -8.75 -6.49 31.44
C ILE A 482 -9.39 -7.36 32.51
N GLY A 483 -10.63 -7.78 32.29
CA GLY A 483 -11.40 -8.60 33.21
C GLY A 483 -12.90 -8.39 33.07
N GLN A 484 -13.69 -9.17 33.80
CA GLN A 484 -15.15 -9.09 33.72
C GLN A 484 -15.63 -7.68 34.10
N GLY A 485 -16.44 -7.07 33.22
CA GLY A 485 -16.96 -5.71 33.42
C GLY A 485 -15.96 -4.58 33.17
N GLN A 486 -14.76 -4.87 32.65
CA GLN A 486 -13.78 -3.87 32.23
C GLN A 486 -13.90 -3.55 30.72
N GLU A 487 -13.05 -2.66 30.19
CA GLU A 487 -13.06 -2.31 28.77
C GLU A 487 -12.73 -3.49 27.85
N TYR A 488 -11.97 -4.46 28.35
CA TYR A 488 -11.63 -5.70 27.67
C TYR A 488 -11.85 -6.90 28.57
N ILE A 489 -12.22 -8.03 27.98
CA ILE A 489 -12.46 -9.31 28.65
C ILE A 489 -11.49 -10.37 28.15
N ASP A 490 -10.93 -11.16 29.07
CA ASP A 490 -10.03 -12.27 28.76
C ASP A 490 -10.79 -13.60 28.82
N ILE A 491 -11.70 -13.81 27.86
CA ILE A 491 -12.63 -14.97 27.83
C ILE A 491 -11.86 -16.29 27.82
N TYR A 492 -10.79 -16.36 27.04
CA TYR A 492 -9.98 -17.57 26.88
C TYR A 492 -8.90 -17.70 27.95
N ARG A 493 -8.85 -16.78 28.93
CA ARG A 493 -7.90 -16.78 30.05
C ARG A 493 -6.44 -16.75 29.62
N ARG A 494 -6.16 -16.28 28.40
CA ARG A 494 -4.80 -16.26 27.81
C ARG A 494 -3.94 -15.17 28.44
N TRP A 495 -4.56 -14.05 28.80
CA TRP A 495 -3.86 -13.00 29.56
C TRP A 495 -3.66 -13.42 31.02
N TYR A 496 -4.67 -14.05 31.62
CA TYR A 496 -4.59 -14.61 32.98
C TYR A 496 -3.42 -15.59 33.14
N GLU A 497 -3.19 -16.46 32.15
CA GLU A 497 -2.06 -17.41 32.12
C GLU A 497 -0.69 -16.72 32.06
N LYS A 498 -0.59 -15.56 31.41
CA LYS A 498 0.70 -14.92 31.08
C LYS A 498 1.07 -13.72 31.95
N ARG A 499 0.09 -13.09 32.61
CA ARG A 499 0.29 -11.78 33.28
C ARG A 499 1.23 -11.83 34.47
N GLY A 500 1.42 -12.99 35.11
CA GLY A 500 2.31 -13.16 36.26
C GLY A 500 1.92 -12.37 37.53
N VAL A 501 0.78 -11.67 37.52
CA VAL A 501 0.28 -10.81 38.60
C VAL A 501 -1.20 -11.07 38.92
N SER A 502 -1.64 -10.74 40.13
CA SER A 502 -3.05 -10.83 40.56
C SER A 502 -3.90 -9.68 40.00
N ASP A 503 -5.24 -9.76 40.12
CA ASP A 503 -6.16 -8.71 39.63
C ASP A 503 -5.95 -7.33 40.30
N SER A 504 -5.41 -7.31 41.52
CA SER A 504 -5.08 -6.10 42.29
C SER A 504 -3.71 -5.50 41.93
N ARG A 505 -2.88 -6.22 41.17
CA ARG A 505 -1.55 -5.78 40.73
C ARG A 505 -1.59 -5.45 39.22
N SER A 506 -0.82 -4.45 38.81
CA SER A 506 -0.80 -3.95 37.43
C SER A 506 0.48 -4.32 36.69
N CYS A 507 0.42 -4.50 35.37
CA CYS A 507 1.60 -4.58 34.50
C CYS A 507 1.77 -3.29 33.71
N MET A 508 2.95 -2.67 33.71
CA MET A 508 3.24 -1.45 32.95
C MET A 508 4.15 -1.73 31.74
N LYS A 509 3.82 -1.18 30.56
CA LYS A 509 4.68 -1.22 29.35
C LYS A 509 4.94 0.20 28.82
N ILE A 510 6.13 0.41 28.25
CA ILE A 510 6.57 1.65 27.60
C ILE A 510 6.43 1.54 26.06
N GLY A 511 6.01 2.61 25.36
CA GLY A 511 5.84 2.64 23.89
C GLY A 511 5.86 4.04 23.26
N SER A 512 6.04 4.14 21.91
CA SER A 512 6.79 5.18 21.17
C SER A 512 6.03 6.16 20.23
N ILE A 513 6.47 7.42 20.16
CA ILE A 513 5.72 8.64 19.73
C ILE A 513 5.15 8.62 18.29
N PRO A 514 3.92 9.10 18.05
CA PRO A 514 3.46 9.60 16.74
C PRO A 514 3.77 11.09 16.55
N VAL A 515 4.17 11.46 15.33
CA VAL A 515 4.24 12.86 14.90
C VAL A 515 2.82 13.45 14.83
N ILE A 516 2.76 14.72 15.20
CA ILE A 516 1.57 15.55 15.36
C ILE A 516 0.83 15.71 14.01
N SER A 517 -0.47 15.46 14.00
CA SER A 517 -1.43 16.12 13.08
C SER A 517 -2.84 16.14 13.69
N PRO A 518 -3.69 17.13 13.33
CA PRO A 518 -4.53 17.83 14.29
C PRO A 518 -5.94 17.27 14.44
N VAL A 519 -6.49 17.47 15.64
CA VAL A 519 -7.92 17.65 15.95
C VAL A 519 -8.88 16.68 15.24
N LEU A 520 -9.08 15.50 15.85
CA LEU A 520 -10.33 14.77 15.69
C LEU A 520 -11.29 15.23 16.78
N CYS A 521 -12.19 16.13 16.38
CA CYS A 521 -13.42 16.45 17.10
C CYS A 521 -14.19 15.14 17.36
N PRO A 522 -14.65 14.86 18.59
CA PRO A 522 -15.52 13.72 18.82
C PRO A 522 -16.84 13.96 18.08
N ILE A 523 -17.16 13.10 17.12
CA ILE A 523 -18.52 12.97 16.61
C ILE A 523 -19.31 12.36 17.76
N THR A 524 -19.98 13.23 18.52
CA THR A 524 -21.03 12.81 19.43
C THR A 524 -22.12 12.15 18.60
N ALA A 525 -22.37 10.87 18.89
CA ALA A 525 -23.59 10.21 18.46
C ALA A 525 -24.77 10.98 19.06
N PHE A 526 -25.44 11.80 18.26
CA PHE A 526 -26.78 12.25 18.60
C PHE A 526 -27.71 11.04 18.54
N PRO A 527 -28.57 10.84 19.54
CA PRO A 527 -29.46 9.69 19.61
C PRO A 527 -30.61 9.87 18.61
N SER A 528 -30.62 9.09 17.53
CA SER A 528 -31.87 8.83 16.80
C SER A 528 -32.64 7.75 17.53
N GLN A 529 -33.66 8.17 18.28
CA GLN A 529 -34.89 7.45 18.66
C GLN A 529 -34.81 5.90 18.61
N ASN A 530 -34.48 5.31 19.77
CA ASN A 530 -34.46 3.87 20.05
C ASN A 530 -35.89 3.30 20.26
N SER A 531 -36.69 3.26 19.20
CA SER A 531 -37.89 2.39 19.17
C SER A 531 -38.00 1.54 17.90
N ASP A 532 -37.30 1.88 16.81
CA ASP A 532 -37.40 1.16 15.52
C ASP A 532 -36.27 0.13 15.27
N ALA A 533 -35.16 0.18 16.01
CA ALA A 533 -33.99 -0.66 15.72
C ALA A 533 -34.21 -2.16 15.98
N THR A 534 -35.00 -2.53 16.99
CA THR A 534 -35.33 -3.93 17.29
C THR A 534 -36.42 -4.50 16.38
N PHE A 535 -37.40 -3.69 15.96
CA PHE A 535 -38.45 -4.13 15.02
C PHE A 535 -37.90 -4.32 13.60
N THR A 536 -36.99 -3.43 13.17
CA THR A 536 -36.37 -3.50 11.85
C THR A 536 -35.50 -4.75 11.69
N VAL A 537 -34.83 -5.25 12.72
CA VAL A 537 -33.84 -6.34 12.51
C VAL A 537 -34.45 -7.73 12.36
N PHE A 538 -35.53 -8.04 13.08
CA PHE A 538 -36.22 -9.34 12.97
C PHE A 538 -37.23 -9.40 11.83
N PHE A 539 -37.76 -8.25 11.38
CA PHE A 539 -38.80 -8.17 10.35
C PHE A 539 -38.35 -7.50 9.03
N ASN A 540 -37.09 -7.05 8.91
CA ASN A 540 -36.57 -6.56 7.63
C ASN A 540 -36.45 -7.73 6.64
N PRO A 541 -37.15 -7.67 5.48
CA PRO A 541 -37.09 -8.73 4.47
C PRO A 541 -35.67 -8.98 3.95
N LEU A 542 -34.79 -7.96 3.97
CA LEU A 542 -33.39 -8.10 3.56
C LEU A 542 -32.54 -8.94 4.52
N SER A 543 -33.03 -9.28 5.72
CA SER A 543 -32.31 -10.09 6.72
C SER A 543 -31.95 -11.50 6.20
N ARG A 544 -32.75 -12.01 5.24
CA ARG A 544 -32.64 -13.33 4.62
C ARG A 544 -31.57 -13.41 3.52
N LEU A 545 -31.22 -12.26 2.92
CA LEU A 545 -30.17 -12.21 1.91
C LEU A 545 -28.80 -12.52 2.53
N PRO A 546 -27.92 -13.23 1.79
CA PRO A 546 -26.61 -13.60 2.27
C PRO A 546 -25.71 -12.35 2.37
N GLY A 547 -24.79 -12.36 3.33
CA GLY A 547 -23.91 -11.23 3.62
C GLY A 547 -23.44 -11.25 5.07
N PRO A 548 -22.48 -10.40 5.46
CA PRO A 548 -21.94 -10.37 6.81
C PRO A 548 -23.05 -10.18 7.85
N TRP A 549 -22.99 -10.88 8.97
CA TRP A 549 -23.99 -10.73 10.04
C TRP A 549 -24.21 -9.25 10.45
N ILE A 550 -23.12 -8.49 10.55
CA ILE A 550 -23.13 -7.08 10.94
C ILE A 550 -23.92 -6.17 9.98
N SER A 551 -24.02 -6.55 8.70
CA SER A 551 -24.80 -5.81 7.70
C SER A 551 -26.31 -5.80 7.99
N ARG A 552 -26.82 -6.67 8.87
CA ARG A 552 -28.21 -6.63 9.36
C ARG A 552 -28.49 -5.42 10.24
N TRP A 553 -27.45 -4.93 10.91
CA TRP A 553 -27.56 -3.98 12.02
C TRP A 553 -27.02 -2.59 11.64
N THR A 554 -25.98 -2.53 10.83
CA THR A 554 -25.29 -1.26 10.54
C THR A 554 -24.61 -1.24 9.17
N ASP A 555 -24.49 -0.05 8.60
CA ASP A 555 -23.71 0.26 7.39
C ASP A 555 -22.34 0.88 7.71
N VAL A 556 -21.87 0.79 8.97
CA VAL A 556 -20.58 1.35 9.38
C VAL A 556 -19.40 0.72 8.64
N ILE A 557 -19.45 -0.58 8.35
CA ILE A 557 -18.37 -1.28 7.63
C ILE A 557 -18.25 -0.81 6.18
N PRO A 558 -19.31 -0.81 5.33
CA PRO A 558 -19.20 -0.27 3.98
C PRO A 558 -18.87 1.24 3.96
N LYS A 559 -19.29 2.02 4.98
CA LYS A 559 -18.87 3.42 5.14
C LYS A 559 -17.39 3.56 5.47
N TYR A 560 -16.84 2.72 6.35
CA TYR A 560 -15.41 2.67 6.64
C TYR A 560 -14.59 2.39 5.38
N HIS A 561 -14.99 1.37 4.60
CA HIS A 561 -14.32 1.04 3.34
C HIS A 561 -14.50 2.13 2.27
N TRP A 562 -15.63 2.85 2.28
CA TRP A 562 -15.83 4.03 1.42
C TRP A 562 -14.87 5.17 1.77
N LEU A 563 -14.70 5.49 3.07
CA LEU A 563 -13.76 6.51 3.53
C LEU A 563 -12.29 6.12 3.33
N LYS A 564 -11.98 4.82 3.42
CA LYS A 564 -10.63 4.28 3.16
C LYS A 564 -10.32 4.16 1.66
N GLY A 565 -11.30 4.35 0.77
CA GLY A 565 -11.15 4.12 -0.66
C GLY A 565 -10.99 2.64 -1.05
N THR A 566 -11.45 1.71 -0.21
CA THR A 566 -11.34 0.25 -0.42
C THR A 566 -12.70 -0.46 -0.54
N ARG A 567 -13.78 0.28 -0.82
CA ARG A 567 -15.15 -0.26 -0.90
C ARG A 567 -15.30 -1.31 -2.00
N ALA A 568 -14.78 -1.05 -3.21
CA ALA A 568 -14.86 -2.00 -4.31
C ALA A 568 -14.22 -3.36 -3.96
N GLN A 569 -13.04 -3.35 -3.33
CA GLN A 569 -12.35 -4.58 -2.91
C GLN A 569 -13.13 -5.31 -1.81
N TYR A 570 -13.69 -4.57 -0.85
CA TYR A 570 -14.51 -5.14 0.21
C TYR A 570 -15.75 -5.84 -0.36
N VAL A 571 -16.50 -5.17 -1.24
CA VAL A 571 -17.71 -5.75 -1.83
C VAL A 571 -17.37 -6.90 -2.77
N GLN A 572 -16.26 -6.82 -3.51
CA GLN A 572 -15.76 -7.95 -4.30
C GLN A 572 -15.42 -9.17 -3.44
N TYR A 573 -14.81 -8.96 -2.27
CA TYR A 573 -14.59 -10.02 -1.29
C TYR A 573 -15.92 -10.61 -0.81
N LEU A 574 -16.92 -9.78 -0.55
CA LEU A 574 -18.25 -10.26 -0.16
C LEU A 574 -18.90 -11.13 -1.25
N HIS A 575 -18.82 -10.75 -2.52
CA HIS A 575 -19.34 -11.58 -3.62
C HIS A 575 -18.61 -12.92 -3.77
N GLN A 576 -17.31 -12.97 -3.47
CA GLN A 576 -16.56 -14.23 -3.45
C GLN A 576 -17.02 -15.18 -2.34
N GLN A 577 -17.47 -14.63 -1.21
CA GLN A 577 -17.90 -15.42 -0.05
C GLN A 577 -19.39 -15.80 -0.10
N TYR A 578 -20.25 -14.86 -0.51
CA TYR A 578 -21.70 -14.96 -0.36
C TYR A 578 -22.45 -15.16 -1.69
N GLY A 579 -21.76 -15.06 -2.82
CA GLY A 579 -22.32 -15.28 -4.15
C GLY A 579 -22.77 -13.99 -4.86
N PRO A 580 -23.64 -14.09 -5.88
CA PRO A 580 -23.93 -12.99 -6.80
C PRO A 580 -24.83 -11.88 -6.22
N VAL A 581 -25.53 -12.13 -5.11
CA VAL A 581 -26.38 -11.15 -4.43
C VAL A 581 -25.92 -11.08 -2.99
N VAL A 582 -25.53 -9.91 -2.48
CA VAL A 582 -24.98 -9.77 -1.13
C VAL A 582 -25.52 -8.53 -0.42
N ARG A 583 -26.01 -8.70 0.81
CA ARG A 583 -26.34 -7.58 1.68
C ARG A 583 -25.06 -6.93 2.23
N VAL A 584 -24.87 -5.66 1.91
CA VAL A 584 -23.71 -4.88 2.36
C VAL A 584 -24.05 -3.95 3.53
N GLY A 585 -25.32 -3.57 3.68
CA GLY A 585 -25.83 -2.80 4.81
C GLY A 585 -27.32 -3.07 5.08
N PRO A 586 -27.92 -2.47 6.13
CA PRO A 586 -29.27 -2.82 6.58
C PRO A 586 -30.36 -2.57 5.53
N HIS A 587 -30.11 -1.61 4.64
CA HIS A 587 -31.00 -1.22 3.54
C HIS A 587 -30.27 -1.24 2.19
N GLU A 588 -29.15 -1.97 2.09
CA GLU A 588 -28.28 -1.94 0.91
C GLU A 588 -27.86 -3.36 0.49
N VAL A 589 -28.11 -3.68 -0.77
CA VAL A 589 -27.77 -4.94 -1.42
C VAL A 589 -26.92 -4.65 -2.64
N ASP A 590 -25.81 -5.37 -2.78
CA ASP A 590 -24.95 -5.33 -3.96
C ASP A 590 -25.15 -6.60 -4.79
N ILE A 591 -25.13 -6.46 -6.11
CA ILE A 591 -25.47 -7.51 -7.07
C ILE A 591 -24.40 -7.55 -8.16
N SER A 592 -23.84 -8.73 -8.39
CA SER A 592 -22.83 -8.98 -9.42
C SER A 592 -23.36 -9.76 -10.62
N ASP A 593 -24.67 -10.01 -10.69
CA ASP A 593 -25.30 -10.69 -11.84
C ASP A 593 -25.55 -9.70 -12.99
N MET A 594 -25.09 -10.05 -14.20
CA MET A 594 -25.14 -9.15 -15.35
C MET A 594 -26.56 -8.78 -15.79
N GLU A 595 -27.49 -9.74 -15.78
CA GLU A 595 -28.87 -9.47 -16.20
C GLU A 595 -29.59 -8.58 -15.18
N ALA A 596 -29.34 -8.80 -13.88
CA ALA A 596 -29.84 -7.93 -12.83
C ALA A 596 -29.24 -6.50 -12.91
N VAL A 597 -27.95 -6.37 -13.21
CA VAL A 597 -27.30 -5.06 -13.40
C VAL A 597 -27.92 -4.32 -14.59
N LYS A 598 -28.14 -5.00 -15.72
CA LYS A 598 -28.84 -4.41 -16.89
C LYS A 598 -30.24 -3.92 -16.53
N GLU A 599 -30.98 -4.69 -15.75
CA GLU A 599 -32.33 -4.34 -15.30
C GLU A 599 -32.33 -3.12 -14.38
N ILE A 600 -31.49 -3.11 -13.33
CA ILE A 600 -31.39 -2.01 -12.36
C ILE A 600 -31.02 -0.68 -13.03
N HIS A 601 -30.17 -0.71 -14.05
CA HIS A 601 -29.69 0.48 -14.75
C HIS A 601 -30.49 0.84 -16.01
N ARG A 602 -31.56 0.08 -16.32
CA ARG A 602 -32.41 0.36 -17.48
C ARG A 602 -33.17 1.67 -17.30
N VAL A 603 -33.12 2.52 -18.32
CA VAL A 603 -33.78 3.84 -18.31
C VAL A 603 -35.31 3.76 -18.16
N LYS A 604 -35.94 2.63 -18.53
CA LYS A 604 -37.40 2.52 -18.69
C LYS A 604 -38.18 1.89 -17.52
N ASP A 605 -37.56 1.34 -16.48
CA ASP A 605 -38.25 0.38 -15.59
C ASP A 605 -38.19 0.71 -14.07
N GLY A 606 -38.34 1.98 -13.69
CA GLY A 606 -38.74 2.35 -12.32
C GLY A 606 -37.64 2.42 -11.24
N TYR A 607 -36.43 1.92 -11.48
CA TYR A 607 -35.29 2.03 -10.56
C TYR A 607 -34.70 3.45 -10.54
N ARG A 608 -35.08 4.24 -9.53
CA ARG A 608 -34.66 5.64 -9.42
C ARG A 608 -33.27 5.76 -8.81
N LYS A 609 -32.55 6.85 -9.12
CA LYS A 609 -31.29 7.19 -8.44
C LYS A 609 -31.53 7.31 -6.93
N ALA A 610 -30.58 6.85 -6.12
CA ALA A 610 -30.66 7.03 -4.68
C ALA A 610 -30.32 8.48 -4.25
N PRO A 611 -30.72 8.92 -3.04
CA PRO A 611 -30.31 10.22 -2.49
C PRO A 611 -28.78 10.43 -2.39
N PHE A 612 -28.01 9.36 -2.54
CA PHE A 612 -26.55 9.39 -2.66
C PHE A 612 -26.05 10.45 -3.66
N TYR A 613 -26.67 10.59 -4.83
CA TYR A 613 -26.17 11.49 -5.86
C TYR A 613 -26.29 12.98 -5.46
N GLN A 614 -27.39 13.36 -4.81
CA GLN A 614 -27.58 14.72 -4.28
C GLN A 614 -26.60 15.02 -3.12
N ASN A 615 -26.28 14.03 -2.30
CA ASN A 615 -25.27 14.18 -1.24
C ASN A 615 -23.86 14.24 -1.81
N LEU A 616 -23.61 13.54 -2.92
CA LEU A 616 -22.32 13.54 -3.60
C LEU A 616 -22.05 14.90 -4.24
N VAL A 617 -23.06 15.62 -4.73
CA VAL A 617 -22.96 16.97 -5.31
C VAL A 617 -24.12 17.85 -4.79
N PRO A 618 -24.01 18.45 -3.59
CA PRO A 618 -25.05 19.28 -3.00
C PRO A 618 -24.99 20.72 -3.53
N ASN A 619 -26.13 21.41 -3.41
CA ASN A 619 -26.34 22.82 -3.77
C ASN A 619 -26.35 23.15 -5.27
N THR A 620 -26.23 22.16 -6.15
CA THR A 620 -26.43 22.29 -7.61
C THR A 620 -27.27 21.11 -8.08
N ASN A 621 -28.22 21.32 -9.00
CA ASN A 621 -29.00 20.23 -9.63
C ASN A 621 -28.61 20.12 -11.10
N ASN A 622 -28.25 18.93 -11.55
CA ASN A 622 -27.83 18.64 -12.93
C ASN A 622 -28.24 17.22 -13.34
N LEU A 623 -27.97 16.85 -14.60
CA LEU A 623 -28.36 15.57 -15.16
C LEU A 623 -27.78 14.38 -14.38
N PHE A 624 -26.59 14.52 -13.79
CA PHE A 624 -25.94 13.47 -13.02
C PHE A 624 -26.63 13.24 -11.67
N ASN A 625 -27.02 14.28 -10.93
CA ASN A 625 -27.50 14.14 -9.55
C ASN A 625 -29.00 14.28 -9.32
N THR A 626 -29.75 14.74 -10.32
CA THR A 626 -31.20 14.92 -10.20
C THR A 626 -31.94 13.60 -9.91
N LEU A 627 -32.92 13.67 -9.02
CA LEU A 627 -33.89 12.60 -8.74
C LEU A 627 -35.23 12.84 -9.44
N ASP A 628 -35.41 14.02 -10.04
CA ASP A 628 -36.64 14.44 -10.73
C ASP A 628 -36.62 13.93 -12.19
N VAL A 629 -37.66 13.18 -12.53
CA VAL A 629 -37.83 12.53 -13.84
C VAL A 629 -38.10 13.55 -14.94
N GLU A 630 -38.88 14.59 -14.68
CA GLU A 630 -39.21 15.62 -15.67
C GLU A 630 -38.00 16.52 -15.92
N PHE A 631 -37.31 16.96 -14.85
CA PHE A 631 -36.05 17.69 -14.95
C PHE A 631 -35.01 16.90 -15.76
N HIS A 632 -34.81 15.62 -15.42
CA HIS A 632 -33.88 14.74 -16.15
C HIS A 632 -34.28 14.58 -17.62
N ARG A 633 -35.58 14.40 -17.92
CA ARG A 633 -36.08 14.27 -19.30
C ARG A 633 -35.82 15.54 -20.10
N HIS A 634 -36.10 16.70 -19.54
CA HIS A 634 -35.89 18.00 -20.17
C HIS A 634 -34.40 18.24 -20.47
N HIS A 635 -33.53 18.09 -19.47
CA HIS A 635 -32.08 18.26 -19.63
C HIS A 635 -31.48 17.26 -20.63
N ARG A 636 -31.85 15.97 -20.52
CA ARG A 636 -31.36 14.93 -21.45
C ARG A 636 -31.77 15.22 -22.89
N ARG A 637 -32.99 15.70 -23.13
CA ARG A 637 -33.47 16.07 -24.48
C ARG A 637 -32.53 17.09 -25.11
N LEU A 638 -32.17 18.15 -24.38
CA LEU A 638 -31.34 19.23 -24.88
C LEU A 638 -29.86 18.83 -25.02
N LEU A 639 -29.33 18.00 -24.10
CA LEU A 639 -27.92 17.59 -24.05
C LEU A 639 -27.57 16.38 -24.93
N SER A 640 -28.54 15.57 -25.33
CA SER A 640 -28.27 14.38 -26.15
C SER A 640 -27.82 14.69 -27.58
N SER A 641 -28.28 15.80 -28.17
CA SER A 641 -27.92 16.13 -29.55
C SER A 641 -26.45 16.52 -29.69
N PRO A 642 -25.86 17.38 -28.83
CA PRO A 642 -24.43 17.67 -28.89
C PRO A 642 -23.50 16.47 -28.68
N LEU A 643 -24.00 15.43 -28.01
CA LEU A 643 -23.28 14.18 -27.76
C LEU A 643 -23.50 13.12 -28.85
N SER A 644 -24.21 13.45 -29.92
CA SER A 644 -24.37 12.55 -31.05
C SER A 644 -23.05 12.37 -31.81
N GLU A 645 -22.87 11.19 -32.40
CA GLU A 645 -21.70 10.86 -33.21
C GLU A 645 -21.42 11.89 -34.32
N SER A 646 -22.46 12.42 -34.95
CA SER A 646 -22.33 13.47 -35.98
C SER A 646 -21.81 14.79 -35.42
N SER A 647 -22.13 15.12 -34.16
CA SER A 647 -21.65 16.34 -33.50
C SER A 647 -20.22 16.17 -33.00
N LEU A 648 -19.85 14.99 -32.51
CA LEU A 648 -18.48 14.70 -32.04
C LEU A 648 -17.45 14.79 -33.17
N LYS A 649 -17.80 14.43 -34.41
CA LYS A 649 -16.92 14.63 -35.59
C LYS A 649 -16.50 16.08 -35.80
N SER A 650 -17.34 17.04 -35.41
CA SER A 650 -17.01 18.46 -35.58
C SER A 650 -15.95 18.97 -34.59
N VAL A 651 -15.73 18.26 -33.48
CA VAL A 651 -14.76 18.63 -32.44
C VAL A 651 -13.46 17.81 -32.50
N GLU A 652 -13.42 16.76 -33.33
CA GLU A 652 -12.25 15.90 -33.55
C GLU A 652 -10.96 16.70 -33.86
N PRO A 653 -10.97 17.73 -34.75
CA PRO A 653 -9.76 18.51 -35.02
C PRO A 653 -9.21 19.23 -33.78
N THR A 654 -10.10 19.70 -32.90
CA THR A 654 -9.71 20.35 -31.64
C THR A 654 -9.05 19.33 -30.71
N VAL A 655 -9.64 18.14 -30.56
CA VAL A 655 -9.08 17.06 -29.73
C VAL A 655 -7.69 16.65 -30.25
N ASP A 656 -7.55 16.42 -31.56
CA ASP A 656 -6.27 16.05 -32.18
C ASP A 656 -5.17 17.12 -31.95
N ALA A 657 -5.52 18.40 -32.05
CA ALA A 657 -4.58 19.49 -31.75
C ALA A 657 -4.06 19.42 -30.30
N TYR A 658 -4.94 19.15 -29.33
CA TYR A 658 -4.55 18.98 -27.93
C TYR A 658 -3.69 17.72 -27.70
N VAL A 659 -4.03 16.61 -28.35
CA VAL A 659 -3.25 15.36 -28.29
C VAL A 659 -1.82 15.61 -28.77
N LYS A 660 -1.65 16.30 -29.91
CA LYS A 660 -0.33 16.66 -30.45
C LYS A 660 0.48 17.52 -29.50
N VAL A 661 -0.16 18.53 -28.87
CA VAL A 661 0.50 19.38 -27.86
C VAL A 661 0.88 18.59 -26.62
N ALA A 662 0.05 17.65 -26.17
CA ALA A 662 0.33 16.80 -25.03
C ALA A 662 1.55 15.89 -25.29
N ILE A 663 1.59 15.22 -26.44
CA ILE A 663 2.71 14.36 -26.85
C ILE A 663 4.00 15.19 -26.97
N ALA A 664 3.94 16.35 -27.61
CA ALA A 664 5.10 17.23 -27.74
C ALA A 664 5.61 17.74 -26.37
N SER A 665 4.69 18.01 -25.43
CA SER A 665 5.04 18.46 -24.08
C SER A 665 5.65 17.33 -23.24
N MET A 666 5.11 16.11 -23.35
CA MET A 666 5.70 14.91 -22.76
C MET A 666 7.11 14.66 -23.31
N LYS A 667 7.29 14.76 -24.63
CA LYS A 667 8.61 14.61 -25.27
C LYS A 667 9.60 15.66 -24.73
N ARG A 668 9.19 16.93 -24.63
CA ARG A 668 10.05 17.99 -24.06
C ARG A 668 10.45 17.70 -22.62
N GLU A 669 9.53 17.22 -21.78
CA GLU A 669 9.86 16.84 -20.39
C GLU A 669 10.77 15.61 -20.34
N MET A 670 10.54 14.63 -21.22
CA MET A 670 11.41 13.48 -21.39
C MET A 670 12.84 13.90 -21.75
N ASP A 671 13.00 14.79 -22.72
CA ASP A 671 14.31 15.29 -23.17
C ASP A 671 15.03 16.08 -22.07
N GLN A 672 14.29 16.80 -21.21
CA GLN A 672 14.87 17.63 -20.14
C GLN A 672 15.20 16.84 -18.86
N ARG A 673 14.37 15.86 -18.50
CA ARG A 673 14.42 15.17 -17.19
C ARG A 673 14.78 13.69 -17.30
N GLY A 674 14.83 13.13 -18.51
CA GLY A 674 14.94 11.69 -18.76
C GLY A 674 13.66 10.90 -18.45
N ALA A 675 12.58 11.56 -18.04
CA ALA A 675 11.29 10.94 -17.72
C ALA A 675 10.14 11.95 -17.81
N ALA A 676 9.02 11.58 -18.44
CA ALA A 676 7.79 12.39 -18.51
C ALA A 676 6.72 11.89 -17.54
N ASP A 677 6.04 12.81 -16.85
CA ASP A 677 4.87 12.49 -16.04
C ASP A 677 3.61 12.43 -16.93
N VAL A 678 3.31 11.23 -17.43
CA VAL A 678 2.16 11.02 -18.34
C VAL A 678 0.82 11.28 -17.65
N ALA A 679 0.69 11.00 -16.35
CA ALA A 679 -0.55 11.23 -15.61
C ALA A 679 -0.89 12.72 -15.54
N LYS A 680 0.11 13.56 -15.26
CA LYS A 680 0.00 15.01 -15.28
C LYS A 680 -0.46 15.53 -16.64
N PHE A 681 0.17 15.09 -17.73
CA PHE A 681 -0.16 15.60 -19.06
C PHE A 681 -1.49 15.08 -19.61
N TRP A 682 -1.90 13.85 -19.28
CA TRP A 682 -3.24 13.36 -19.59
C TRP A 682 -4.33 14.15 -18.87
N LEU A 683 -4.10 14.49 -17.60
CA LEU A 683 -4.99 15.36 -16.85
C LEU A 683 -5.08 16.75 -17.50
N PHE A 684 -3.95 17.36 -17.85
CA PHE A 684 -3.95 18.68 -18.49
C PHE A 684 -4.66 18.69 -19.83
N MET A 685 -4.42 17.65 -20.64
CA MET A 685 -5.06 17.49 -21.95
C MET A 685 -6.57 17.30 -21.81
N ALA A 686 -7.02 16.33 -21.01
CA ALA A 686 -8.44 16.05 -20.83
C ALA A 686 -9.19 17.27 -20.26
N THR A 687 -8.55 17.99 -19.32
CA THR A 687 -9.09 19.21 -18.74
C THR A 687 -9.23 20.33 -19.78
N ASP A 688 -8.17 20.66 -20.51
CA ASP A 688 -8.22 21.76 -21.49
C ASP A 688 -9.22 21.45 -22.61
N ILE A 689 -9.31 20.19 -23.05
CA ILE A 689 -10.31 19.74 -24.03
C ILE A 689 -11.72 19.96 -23.47
N ILE A 690 -12.06 19.36 -22.32
CA ILE A 690 -13.45 19.43 -21.84
C ILE A 690 -13.87 20.85 -21.47
N VAL A 691 -12.93 21.67 -21.01
CA VAL A 691 -13.16 23.07 -20.69
C VAL A 691 -13.39 23.88 -21.97
N GLU A 692 -12.56 23.72 -23.00
CA GLU A 692 -12.76 24.41 -24.27
C GLU A 692 -14.10 24.02 -24.91
N LEU A 693 -14.45 22.73 -24.87
CA LEU A 693 -15.76 22.26 -25.34
C LEU A 693 -16.93 22.75 -24.47
N SER A 694 -16.69 23.02 -23.19
CA SER A 694 -17.73 23.43 -22.22
C SER A 694 -17.87 24.94 -22.04
N PHE A 695 -16.87 25.76 -22.41
CA PHE A 695 -16.84 27.22 -22.19
C PHE A 695 -16.34 28.02 -23.41
N GLY A 696 -15.86 27.35 -24.46
CA GLY A 696 -15.31 27.98 -25.67
C GLY A 696 -13.87 28.49 -25.52
N GLU A 697 -13.25 28.34 -24.35
CA GLU A 697 -11.88 28.78 -24.07
C GLU A 697 -11.17 27.75 -23.19
N SER A 698 -9.89 27.52 -23.45
CA SER A 698 -9.04 26.61 -22.67
C SER A 698 -8.37 27.31 -21.48
N PHE A 699 -8.05 26.56 -20.42
CA PHE A 699 -7.26 27.10 -19.31
C PHE A 699 -5.77 27.25 -19.65
N GLY A 700 -5.34 26.64 -20.76
CA GLY A 700 -3.96 26.64 -21.21
C GLY A 700 -3.02 25.92 -20.25
N ILE A 701 -3.54 25.05 -19.36
CA ILE A 701 -2.71 24.36 -18.38
C ILE A 701 -1.79 23.33 -19.05
N LEU A 702 -2.20 22.79 -20.20
CA LEU A 702 -1.36 21.90 -21.01
C LEU A 702 -0.17 22.64 -21.60
N LYS A 703 -0.41 23.82 -22.19
CA LYS A 703 0.65 24.62 -22.83
C LYS A 703 1.65 25.15 -21.81
N HIS A 704 1.19 25.59 -20.64
CA HIS A 704 2.05 26.12 -19.58
C HIS A 704 2.66 25.02 -18.69
N GLY A 705 2.11 23.80 -18.74
CA GLY A 705 2.55 22.69 -17.89
C GLY A 705 2.30 22.91 -16.40
N LYS A 706 1.34 23.76 -16.01
CA LYS A 706 1.04 24.13 -14.63
C LYS A 706 -0.46 24.22 -14.39
N LYS A 707 -0.93 23.65 -13.27
CA LYS A 707 -2.33 23.77 -12.82
C LYS A 707 -2.67 25.23 -12.50
N ASN A 708 -3.88 25.65 -12.87
CA ASN A 708 -4.45 26.91 -12.40
C ASN A 708 -5.20 26.69 -11.07
N HIS A 709 -5.56 27.78 -10.38
CA HIS A 709 -6.22 27.71 -9.08
C HIS A 709 -7.65 27.11 -9.16
N TYR A 710 -8.34 27.30 -10.28
CA TYR A 710 -9.69 26.76 -10.50
C TYR A 710 -9.71 25.23 -10.50
N ILE A 711 -8.74 24.59 -11.16
CA ILE A 711 -8.62 23.12 -11.17
C ILE A 711 -8.24 22.58 -9.80
N VAL A 712 -7.34 23.26 -9.08
CA VAL A 712 -7.00 22.88 -7.70
C VAL A 712 -8.25 22.91 -6.80
N ASP A 713 -9.10 23.93 -6.96
CA ASP A 713 -10.36 24.05 -6.22
C ASP A 713 -11.35 22.93 -6.60
N LEU A 714 -11.46 22.60 -7.89
CA LEU A 714 -12.37 21.60 -8.43
C LEU A 714 -11.99 20.17 -8.01
N GLU A 715 -10.71 19.80 -8.13
CA GLU A 715 -10.15 18.54 -7.62
C GLU A 715 -10.31 18.42 -6.10
N GLY A 716 -10.04 19.52 -5.37
CA GLY A 716 -10.16 19.56 -3.91
C GLY A 716 -11.58 19.34 -3.40
N LEU A 717 -12.60 19.75 -4.15
CA LEU A 717 -14.00 19.47 -3.85
C LEU A 717 -14.38 18.01 -4.17
N ALA A 718 -13.89 17.46 -5.28
CA ALA A 718 -14.12 16.07 -5.65
C ALA A 718 -13.53 15.09 -4.61
N ALA A 719 -12.29 15.32 -4.16
CA ALA A 719 -11.62 14.50 -3.15
C ALA A 719 -12.36 14.47 -1.79
N LYS A 720 -13.14 15.52 -1.46
CA LYS A 720 -13.96 15.59 -0.24
C LYS A 720 -15.35 14.97 -0.41
N GLY A 721 -15.70 14.53 -1.61
CA GLY A 721 -17.01 13.95 -1.95
C GLY A 721 -17.37 12.73 -1.10
N SER A 722 -16.39 11.86 -0.78
CA SER A 722 -16.63 10.65 0.01
C SER A 722 -17.05 10.94 1.46
N ILE A 723 -16.47 11.98 2.08
CA ILE A 723 -16.83 12.42 3.43
C ILE A 723 -18.24 13.03 3.40
N ARG A 724 -18.52 13.86 2.40
CA ARG A 724 -19.79 14.55 2.23
C ARG A 724 -20.97 13.61 2.01
N SER A 725 -20.79 12.60 1.17
CA SER A 725 -21.81 11.58 0.93
C SER A 725 -22.05 10.67 2.14
N THR A 726 -21.05 10.49 3.01
CA THR A 726 -21.16 9.69 4.24
C THR A 726 -21.84 10.44 5.39
N PHE A 727 -21.53 11.73 5.55
CA PHE A 727 -21.99 12.55 6.68
C PHE A 727 -22.74 13.82 6.22
N PRO A 728 -23.85 13.70 5.48
CA PRO A 728 -24.55 14.85 4.88
C PRO A 728 -25.08 15.84 5.93
N THR A 729 -25.59 15.35 7.06
CA THR A 729 -26.10 16.20 8.16
C THR A 729 -24.99 17.02 8.80
N LEU A 730 -23.82 16.41 9.01
CA LEU A 730 -22.66 17.09 9.60
C LEU A 730 -22.19 18.23 8.68
N ILE A 731 -22.15 18.00 7.37
CA ILE A 731 -21.78 19.03 6.38
C ILE A 731 -22.86 20.12 6.27
N SER A 732 -24.15 19.77 6.33
CA SER A 732 -25.24 20.75 6.32
C SER A 732 -25.19 21.68 7.55
N ILE A 733 -24.85 21.15 8.73
CA ILE A 733 -24.60 21.96 9.93
C ILE A 733 -23.35 22.81 9.74
N ALA A 734 -22.25 22.21 9.27
CA ALA A 734 -20.97 22.90 9.08
C ALA A 734 -20.98 24.02 8.02
N THR A 735 -21.93 24.02 7.08
CA THR A 735 -22.10 25.12 6.11
C THR A 735 -22.90 26.29 6.69
N LYS A 736 -23.72 26.05 7.72
CA LYS A 736 -24.48 27.09 8.43
C LYS A 736 -23.68 27.75 9.56
N PHE A 737 -22.63 27.08 10.07
CA PHE A 737 -21.75 27.60 11.11
C PHE A 737 -20.33 27.81 10.56
N PRO A 738 -19.74 29.02 10.64
CA PRO A 738 -18.44 29.33 10.05
C PRO A 738 -17.29 28.71 10.87
N LEU A 739 -17.13 27.40 10.77
CA LEU A 739 -16.01 26.68 11.40
C LEU A 739 -14.73 26.87 10.57
N PRO A 740 -13.57 27.16 11.20
CA PRO A 740 -12.31 27.42 10.50
C PRO A 740 -11.91 26.32 9.51
N ILE A 741 -12.23 25.06 9.83
CA ILE A 741 -11.88 23.87 9.01
C ILE A 741 -12.62 23.81 7.65
N PHE A 742 -13.76 24.49 7.52
CA PHE A 742 -14.55 24.50 6.27
C PHE A 742 -14.43 25.79 5.48
N LYS A 743 -13.73 26.81 6.00
CA LYS A 743 -13.58 28.13 5.37
C LYS A 743 -13.04 28.03 3.94
N GLU A 744 -12.00 27.22 3.74
CA GLU A 744 -11.40 27.05 2.41
C GLU A 744 -12.32 26.32 1.43
N THR A 745 -13.11 25.36 1.93
CA THR A 745 -14.04 24.59 1.09
C THR A 745 -15.19 25.47 0.59
N VAL A 746 -15.70 26.37 1.44
CA VAL A 746 -16.73 27.35 1.06
C VAL A 746 -16.16 28.38 0.08
N ALA A 747 -14.93 28.87 0.33
CA ALA A 747 -14.27 29.81 -0.57
C ALA A 747 -14.00 29.21 -1.95
N ALA A 748 -13.52 27.95 -2.02
CA ALA A 748 -13.33 27.21 -3.26
C ALA A 748 -14.62 27.06 -4.07
N ALA A 749 -15.74 26.69 -3.41
CA ALA A 749 -17.04 26.58 -4.07
C ALA A 749 -17.52 27.92 -4.64
N GLN A 750 -17.30 29.03 -3.92
CA GLN A 750 -17.63 30.37 -4.40
C GLN A 750 -16.77 30.78 -5.61
N ARG A 751 -15.46 30.51 -5.59
CA ARG A 751 -14.55 30.80 -6.71
C ARG A 751 -14.94 30.03 -7.98
N ILE A 752 -15.29 28.75 -7.84
CA ILE A 752 -15.73 27.93 -8.99
C ILE A 752 -17.02 28.48 -9.59
N THR A 753 -17.97 28.85 -8.73
CA THR A 753 -19.25 29.44 -9.15
C THR A 753 -19.05 30.76 -9.89
N HIS A 754 -18.16 31.62 -9.39
CA HIS A 754 -17.83 32.90 -10.01
C HIS A 754 -17.18 32.72 -11.38
N TYR A 755 -16.16 31.86 -11.47
CA TYR A 755 -15.44 31.59 -12.72
C TYR A 755 -16.36 31.09 -13.82
N SER A 756 -17.20 30.10 -13.50
CA SER A 756 -18.13 29.51 -14.46
C SER A 756 -19.22 30.48 -14.90
N ALA A 757 -19.66 31.41 -14.03
CA ALA A 757 -20.55 32.49 -14.42
C ALA A 757 -19.89 33.50 -15.39
N GLU A 758 -18.64 33.88 -15.15
CA GLU A 758 -17.88 34.77 -16.05
C GLU A 758 -17.65 34.15 -17.43
N ALA A 759 -17.33 32.85 -17.47
CA ALA A 759 -17.11 32.11 -18.71
C ALA A 759 -18.39 32.04 -19.57
N VAL A 760 -19.54 31.71 -18.95
CA VAL A 760 -20.84 31.71 -19.64
C VAL A 760 -21.20 33.11 -20.15
N ALA A 761 -21.00 34.15 -19.34
CA ALA A 761 -21.28 35.53 -19.73
C ALA A 761 -20.36 36.06 -20.85
N ARG A 762 -19.10 35.59 -20.90
CA ARG A 762 -18.18 35.89 -22.00
C ARG A 762 -18.63 35.21 -23.29
N TYR A 763 -18.92 33.92 -23.25
CA TYR A 763 -19.37 33.19 -24.44
C TYR A 763 -20.65 33.79 -25.05
N LYS A 764 -21.64 34.15 -24.21
CA LYS A 764 -22.85 34.85 -24.70
C LYS A 764 -22.54 36.15 -25.44
N ARG A 765 -21.54 36.91 -24.97
CA ARG A 765 -21.09 38.13 -25.65
C ARG A 765 -20.41 37.81 -26.98
N ASP A 766 -19.57 36.78 -27.01
CA ASP A 766 -18.86 36.39 -28.23
C ASP A 766 -19.80 35.82 -29.29
N LEU A 767 -20.79 35.01 -28.88
CA LEU A 767 -21.85 34.49 -29.76
C LEU A 767 -22.71 35.63 -30.34
N ALA A 768 -23.03 36.65 -29.53
CA ALA A 768 -23.78 37.82 -29.99
C ALA A 768 -22.98 38.71 -30.96
N ASN A 769 -21.66 38.84 -30.74
CA ASN A 769 -20.79 39.71 -31.54
C ASN A 769 -20.28 39.03 -32.82
N ASN A 770 -20.03 37.72 -32.80
CA ASN A 770 -19.51 36.98 -33.95
C ASN A 770 -19.99 35.51 -33.97
N PRO A 771 -21.23 35.24 -34.45
CA PRO A 771 -21.85 33.91 -34.44
C PRO A 771 -21.08 32.83 -35.22
N ALA A 772 -20.25 33.24 -36.18
CA ALA A 772 -19.46 32.36 -37.04
C ALA A 772 -18.07 32.02 -36.48
N ALA A 773 -17.53 32.86 -35.58
CA ALA A 773 -16.21 32.64 -34.96
C ALA A 773 -16.28 32.10 -33.52
N ALA A 774 -17.48 32.03 -32.92
CA ALA A 774 -17.66 31.43 -31.61
C ALA A 774 -17.30 29.93 -31.66
N ASN A 775 -16.35 29.52 -30.81
CA ASN A 775 -15.90 28.13 -30.72
C ASN A 775 -17.10 27.17 -30.54
N PRO A 776 -17.08 26.00 -31.21
CA PRO A 776 -18.16 25.03 -31.11
C PRO A 776 -18.18 24.44 -29.70
N MET A 777 -19.04 24.98 -28.85
CA MET A 777 -19.32 24.38 -27.56
C MET A 777 -20.22 23.16 -27.73
N LEU A 778 -19.98 22.14 -26.92
CA LEU A 778 -20.94 21.09 -26.66
C LEU A 778 -22.29 21.67 -26.20
N PHE A 779 -22.28 22.82 -25.54
CA PHE A 779 -23.49 23.49 -25.04
C PHE A 779 -24.07 24.56 -25.97
N ARG A 780 -23.57 24.73 -27.21
CA ARG A 780 -24.05 25.76 -28.13
C ARG A 780 -25.58 25.72 -28.32
N LYS A 781 -26.14 24.52 -28.50
CA LYS A 781 -27.58 24.31 -28.64
C LYS A 781 -28.39 24.66 -27.38
N LEU A 782 -27.77 24.66 -26.19
CA LEU A 782 -28.44 25.10 -24.95
C LEU A 782 -28.67 26.61 -24.95
N PHE A 783 -27.72 27.37 -25.50
CA PHE A 783 -27.83 28.83 -25.62
C PHE A 783 -28.77 29.27 -26.73
N GLU A 784 -28.89 28.47 -27.80
CA GLU A 784 -29.73 28.76 -28.97
C GLU A 784 -31.21 28.35 -28.77
N ALA A 785 -31.55 27.57 -27.73
CA ALA A 785 -32.88 27.01 -27.51
C ALA A 785 -33.96 28.01 -27.01
N GLY A 786 -33.61 29.26 -26.73
CA GLY A 786 -34.59 30.30 -26.34
C GLY A 786 -35.39 29.95 -25.08
N GLU A 787 -36.73 30.12 -25.11
CA GLU A 787 -37.63 29.84 -23.98
C GLU A 787 -37.71 28.34 -23.60
N ASP A 788 -37.33 27.44 -24.50
CA ASP A 788 -37.24 25.99 -24.28
C ASP A 788 -35.84 25.53 -23.78
N GLY A 789 -34.93 26.49 -23.57
CA GLY A 789 -33.56 26.27 -23.13
C GLY A 789 -33.38 26.20 -21.61
N LEU A 790 -32.14 25.97 -21.17
CA LEU A 790 -31.77 25.93 -19.75
C LEU A 790 -31.45 27.34 -19.24
N SER A 791 -31.76 27.60 -17.97
CA SER A 791 -31.33 28.84 -17.30
C SER A 791 -29.80 28.90 -17.15
N ASP A 792 -29.26 30.11 -16.96
CA ASP A 792 -27.80 30.29 -16.82
C ASP A 792 -27.21 29.50 -15.66
N ASP A 793 -27.96 29.38 -14.56
CA ASP A 793 -27.57 28.58 -13.40
C ASP A 793 -27.57 27.08 -13.71
N GLU A 794 -28.52 26.60 -14.52
CA GLU A 794 -28.59 25.20 -14.97
C GLU A 794 -27.48 24.88 -15.97
N ILE A 795 -27.22 25.76 -16.94
CA ILE A 795 -26.11 25.61 -17.90
C ILE A 795 -24.78 25.54 -17.13
N ARG A 796 -24.59 26.41 -16.14
CA ARG A 796 -23.41 26.40 -15.28
C ARG A 796 -23.28 25.08 -14.50
N ALA A 797 -24.38 24.59 -13.93
CA ALA A 797 -24.39 23.35 -13.16
C ALA A 797 -24.08 22.12 -14.02
N GLU A 798 -24.56 22.09 -15.27
CA GLU A 798 -24.20 21.06 -16.25
C GLU A 798 -22.73 21.18 -16.63
N ALA A 799 -22.26 22.37 -17.03
CA ALA A 799 -20.87 22.54 -17.46
C ALA A 799 -19.84 22.16 -16.36
N GLN A 800 -20.12 22.50 -15.10
CA GLN A 800 -19.30 22.05 -13.97
C GLN A 800 -19.27 20.53 -13.83
N ALA A 801 -20.41 19.86 -14.00
CA ALA A 801 -20.49 18.41 -13.94
C ALA A 801 -19.67 17.74 -15.07
N TYR A 802 -19.69 18.32 -16.27
CA TYR A 802 -18.93 17.81 -17.41
C TYR A 802 -17.43 17.99 -17.23
N ILE A 803 -16.95 19.12 -16.68
CA ILE A 803 -15.51 19.28 -16.37
C ILE A 803 -15.04 18.19 -15.41
N VAL A 804 -15.76 18.01 -14.29
CA VAL A 804 -15.39 17.02 -13.26
C VAL A 804 -15.40 15.61 -13.85
N ALA A 805 -16.45 15.26 -14.60
CA ALA A 805 -16.59 13.95 -15.19
C ALA A 805 -15.56 13.68 -16.29
N GLY A 806 -15.35 14.62 -17.22
CA GLY A 806 -14.54 14.43 -18.42
C GLY A 806 -13.04 14.65 -18.25
N SER A 807 -12.60 15.30 -17.16
CA SER A 807 -11.17 15.54 -16.91
C SER A 807 -10.50 14.32 -16.27
N ASP A 808 -10.87 14.01 -15.02
CA ASP A 808 -10.17 13.02 -14.20
C ASP A 808 -10.38 11.59 -14.70
N THR A 809 -11.59 11.26 -15.16
CA THR A 809 -11.90 9.89 -15.57
C THR A 809 -11.16 9.49 -16.84
N THR A 810 -11.19 10.34 -17.86
CA THR A 810 -10.46 10.18 -19.12
C THR A 810 -8.95 10.11 -18.88
N ALA A 811 -8.42 11.02 -18.06
CA ALA A 811 -7.00 11.03 -17.71
C ALA A 811 -6.56 9.76 -16.98
N THR A 812 -7.39 9.27 -16.05
CA THR A 812 -7.14 8.03 -15.30
C THR A 812 -7.14 6.82 -16.23
N THR A 813 -8.12 6.74 -17.14
CA THR A 813 -8.19 5.65 -18.13
C THR A 813 -6.95 5.65 -19.03
N LEU A 814 -6.55 6.79 -19.59
CA LEU A 814 -5.36 6.90 -20.44
C LEU A 814 -4.08 6.58 -19.68
N MET A 815 -3.97 7.02 -18.42
CA MET A 815 -2.84 6.68 -17.56
C MET A 815 -2.71 5.16 -17.39
N TYR A 816 -3.81 4.47 -17.04
CA TYR A 816 -3.79 3.02 -16.86
C TYR A 816 -3.65 2.24 -18.18
N LEU A 817 -4.14 2.79 -19.29
CA LEU A 817 -3.92 2.25 -20.64
C LEU A 817 -2.41 2.24 -20.95
N ILE A 818 -1.75 3.40 -20.84
CA ILE A 818 -0.31 3.52 -21.07
C ILE A 818 0.47 2.65 -20.08
N TYR A 819 0.09 2.62 -18.81
CA TYR A 819 0.67 1.71 -17.83
C TYR A 819 0.55 0.24 -18.24
N SER A 820 -0.63 -0.20 -18.71
CA SER A 820 -0.87 -1.59 -19.13
C SER A 820 -0.04 -1.95 -20.35
N VAL A 821 0.03 -1.05 -21.34
CA VAL A 821 0.83 -1.23 -22.55
C VAL A 821 2.33 -1.28 -22.20
N CYS A 822 2.83 -0.33 -21.40
CA CYS A 822 4.25 -0.26 -21.06
C CYS A 822 4.70 -1.41 -20.13
N SER A 823 3.81 -1.94 -19.30
CA SER A 823 4.10 -3.06 -18.40
C SER A 823 4.13 -4.42 -19.11
N HIS A 824 3.60 -4.52 -20.33
CA HIS A 824 3.52 -5.78 -21.10
C HIS A 824 4.20 -5.61 -22.46
N ALA A 825 5.44 -6.06 -22.57
CA ALA A 825 6.26 -5.88 -23.77
C ALA A 825 5.64 -6.50 -25.03
N ASP A 826 4.94 -7.64 -24.91
CA ASP A 826 4.29 -8.33 -26.03
C ASP A 826 3.05 -7.56 -26.54
N VAL A 827 2.25 -7.00 -25.63
CA VAL A 827 1.11 -6.12 -25.94
C VAL A 827 1.63 -4.86 -26.64
N ARG A 828 2.68 -4.24 -26.10
CA ARG A 828 3.31 -3.06 -26.70
C ARG A 828 3.80 -3.33 -28.11
N GLN A 829 4.56 -4.41 -28.33
CA GLN A 829 5.10 -4.74 -29.66
C GLN A 829 3.99 -4.97 -30.69
N LYS A 830 2.91 -5.67 -30.32
CA LYS A 830 1.76 -5.91 -31.20
C LYS A 830 1.00 -4.63 -31.49
N LEU A 831 0.76 -3.80 -30.48
CA LEU A 831 0.10 -2.52 -30.66
C LEU A 831 0.92 -1.61 -31.58
N VAL A 832 2.22 -1.46 -31.34
CA VAL A 832 3.11 -0.68 -32.21
C VAL A 832 3.08 -1.23 -33.65
N LYS A 833 3.11 -2.56 -33.82
CA LYS A 833 3.01 -3.17 -35.15
C LYS A 833 1.68 -2.88 -35.85
N GLU A 834 0.56 -2.93 -35.12
CA GLU A 834 -0.77 -2.58 -35.66
C GLU A 834 -0.83 -1.10 -36.04
N LEU A 835 -0.33 -0.21 -35.17
CA LEU A 835 -0.29 1.24 -35.40
C LEU A 835 0.64 1.65 -36.54
N MET A 836 1.75 0.92 -36.78
CA MET A 836 2.63 1.15 -37.94
C MET A 836 1.96 0.88 -39.29
N GLY A 837 0.80 0.21 -39.30
CA GLY A 837 0.00 -0.01 -40.51
C GLY A 837 -0.92 1.15 -40.87
N LEU A 838 -1.01 2.19 -40.04
CA LEU A 838 -1.84 3.37 -40.30
C LEU A 838 -1.21 4.29 -41.36
N PRO A 839 -2.02 4.99 -42.17
CA PRO A 839 -1.55 6.05 -43.06
C PRO A 839 -1.00 7.25 -42.27
N ASP A 840 -0.15 8.07 -42.88
CA ASP A 840 0.44 9.26 -42.23
C ASP A 840 -0.60 10.30 -41.78
N ASP A 841 -1.76 10.33 -42.45
CA ASP A 841 -2.90 11.21 -42.20
C ASP A 841 -4.12 10.49 -41.60
N PHE A 842 -3.89 9.42 -40.83
CA PHE A 842 -4.96 8.66 -40.18
C PHE A 842 -5.93 9.54 -39.39
N GLY A 843 -7.22 9.23 -39.49
CA GLY A 843 -8.30 9.87 -38.72
C GLY A 843 -8.99 8.89 -37.77
N HIS A 844 -10.04 9.37 -37.09
CA HIS A 844 -10.81 8.53 -36.16
C HIS A 844 -11.41 7.27 -36.82
N SER A 845 -11.77 7.32 -38.11
CA SER A 845 -12.29 6.17 -38.84
C SER A 845 -11.27 5.03 -38.96
N ASP A 846 -9.99 5.34 -39.14
CA ASP A 846 -8.94 4.34 -39.27
C ASP A 846 -8.64 3.65 -37.92
N LEU A 847 -8.71 4.42 -36.83
CA LEU A 847 -8.49 3.92 -35.48
C LEU A 847 -9.59 2.96 -35.02
N ARG A 848 -10.85 3.17 -35.43
CA ARG A 848 -11.98 2.30 -35.07
C ARG A 848 -11.83 0.89 -35.58
N GLU A 849 -11.16 0.71 -36.72
CA GLU A 849 -10.97 -0.59 -37.35
C GLU A 849 -9.79 -1.38 -36.75
N LEU A 850 -9.09 -0.85 -35.74
CA LEU A 850 -7.94 -1.50 -35.11
C LEU A 850 -8.37 -2.45 -33.98
N PRO A 851 -8.40 -3.78 -34.22
CA PRO A 851 -8.93 -4.71 -33.23
C PRO A 851 -8.05 -4.82 -31.98
N HIS A 852 -6.73 -4.70 -32.08
CA HIS A 852 -5.86 -4.86 -30.92
C HIS A 852 -5.89 -3.62 -30.02
N LEU A 853 -5.90 -2.42 -30.60
CA LEU A 853 -6.13 -1.16 -29.89
C LEU A 853 -7.46 -1.20 -29.11
N ASN A 854 -8.57 -1.57 -29.77
CA ASN A 854 -9.89 -1.64 -29.11
C ASN A 854 -9.89 -2.66 -27.96
N ASN A 855 -9.30 -3.84 -28.14
CA ASN A 855 -9.19 -4.83 -27.07
C ASN A 855 -8.39 -4.30 -25.86
N ILE A 856 -7.36 -3.49 -26.09
CA ILE A 856 -6.56 -2.86 -25.03
C ILE A 856 -7.41 -1.84 -24.27
N ILE A 857 -8.16 -0.99 -24.98
CA ILE A 857 -9.07 0.01 -24.38
C ILE A 857 -10.11 -0.70 -23.51
N ASP A 858 -10.81 -1.71 -24.05
CA ASP A 858 -11.83 -2.48 -23.34
C ASP A 858 -11.28 -3.17 -22.09
N GLU A 859 -10.11 -3.80 -22.21
CA GLU A 859 -9.47 -4.50 -21.09
C GLU A 859 -8.97 -3.52 -20.02
N THR A 860 -8.50 -2.33 -20.41
CA THR A 860 -8.16 -1.25 -19.48
C THR A 860 -9.41 -0.77 -18.74
N LEU A 861 -10.52 -0.49 -19.44
CA LEU A 861 -11.78 -0.07 -18.82
C LEU A 861 -12.34 -1.14 -17.87
N ARG A 862 -12.17 -2.42 -18.21
CA ARG A 862 -12.59 -3.54 -17.39
C ARG A 862 -11.78 -3.67 -16.09
N LEU A 863 -10.45 -3.50 -16.16
CA LEU A 863 -9.56 -3.69 -15.00
C LEU A 863 -9.40 -2.44 -14.14
N TYR A 864 -9.35 -1.29 -14.79
CA TYR A 864 -9.01 0.00 -14.21
C TYR A 864 -10.14 1.01 -14.42
N ALA A 865 -11.35 0.65 -14.00
CA ALA A 865 -12.49 1.54 -14.04
C ALA A 865 -12.18 2.85 -13.30
N ALA A 866 -12.26 3.99 -14.00
CA ALA A 866 -11.94 5.30 -13.44
C ALA A 866 -12.84 5.70 -12.25
N VAL A 867 -14.06 5.15 -12.20
CA VAL A 867 -14.99 5.31 -11.08
C VAL A 867 -15.25 3.93 -10.46
N PRO A 868 -14.39 3.45 -9.55
CA PRO A 868 -14.53 2.14 -8.94
C PRO A 868 -15.52 2.19 -7.76
N SER A 869 -16.73 2.71 -8.00
CA SER A 869 -17.76 2.88 -6.97
C SER A 869 -19.13 2.43 -7.42
N ALA A 870 -19.92 2.05 -6.43
CA ALA A 870 -21.32 1.69 -6.53
C ALA A 870 -22.16 2.89 -7.07
N LEU A 871 -23.13 2.64 -7.96
CA LEU A 871 -24.06 3.60 -8.56
C LEU A 871 -25.51 3.35 -8.09
N PRO A 872 -25.82 3.64 -6.82
CA PRO A 872 -26.96 3.02 -6.12
C PRO A 872 -28.32 3.46 -6.68
N ARG A 873 -29.22 2.50 -6.82
CA ARG A 873 -30.63 2.70 -7.21
C ARG A 873 -31.57 2.31 -6.09
N VAL A 874 -32.77 2.86 -6.10
CA VAL A 874 -33.84 2.53 -5.16
C VAL A 874 -34.79 1.55 -5.84
N VAL A 875 -35.10 0.46 -5.15
CA VAL A 875 -36.07 -0.54 -5.61
C VAL A 875 -37.47 0.11 -5.67
N PRO A 876 -38.28 -0.12 -6.72
CA PRO A 876 -39.64 0.41 -6.79
C PRO A 876 -40.51 -0.01 -5.59
N THR A 877 -41.51 0.79 -5.21
CA THR A 877 -42.35 0.56 -4.02
C THR A 877 -43.07 -0.79 -4.00
N GLY A 878 -43.36 -1.39 -5.16
CA GLY A 878 -43.94 -2.74 -5.28
C GLY A 878 -42.96 -3.90 -5.04
N GLY A 879 -41.69 -3.59 -4.77
CA GLY A 879 -40.60 -4.56 -4.74
C GLY A 879 -40.16 -4.98 -6.14
N ALA A 880 -39.12 -5.80 -6.23
CA ALA A 880 -38.66 -6.33 -7.50
C ALA A 880 -38.03 -7.72 -7.41
N HIS A 881 -38.19 -8.49 -8.47
CA HIS A 881 -37.52 -9.77 -8.69
C HIS A 881 -36.32 -9.54 -9.60
N LEU A 882 -35.11 -9.82 -9.12
CA LEU A 882 -33.89 -9.69 -9.90
C LEU A 882 -33.28 -11.07 -10.19
N ALA A 883 -32.66 -11.22 -11.37
CA ALA A 883 -31.91 -12.42 -11.72
C ALA A 883 -30.85 -12.74 -10.64
N GLY A 884 -30.75 -14.01 -10.23
CA GLY A 884 -29.87 -14.45 -9.15
C GLY A 884 -30.38 -14.18 -7.73
N CYS A 885 -31.47 -13.42 -7.56
CA CYS A 885 -32.13 -13.18 -6.27
C CYS A 885 -33.35 -14.09 -6.13
N GLY A 886 -33.28 -15.09 -5.23
CA GLY A 886 -34.39 -16.02 -4.97
C GLY A 886 -35.59 -15.40 -4.23
N GLU A 887 -35.51 -14.13 -3.82
CA GLU A 887 -36.52 -13.42 -3.04
C GLU A 887 -36.87 -12.06 -3.68
N ILE A 888 -38.05 -11.51 -3.34
CA ILE A 888 -38.46 -10.15 -3.75
C ILE A 888 -37.69 -9.13 -2.91
N LEU A 889 -36.95 -8.24 -3.56
CA LEU A 889 -36.36 -7.09 -2.88
C LEU A 889 -37.45 -6.08 -2.52
N PRO A 890 -37.55 -5.61 -1.27
CA PRO A 890 -38.57 -4.66 -0.87
C PRO A 890 -38.25 -3.24 -1.37
N GLY A 891 -39.29 -2.45 -1.65
CA GLY A 891 -39.21 -1.14 -2.29
C GLY A 891 -38.55 0.02 -1.53
N PHE A 892 -38.01 -0.23 -0.33
CA PHE A 892 -37.20 0.76 0.41
C PHE A 892 -35.70 0.45 0.35
N SER A 893 -35.31 -0.61 -0.36
CA SER A 893 -33.92 -1.05 -0.46
C SER A 893 -33.13 -0.24 -1.49
N LYS A 894 -31.85 -0.05 -1.22
CA LYS A 894 -30.86 0.36 -2.22
C LYS A 894 -30.26 -0.89 -2.84
N CYS A 895 -30.28 -0.98 -4.17
CA CYS A 895 -29.56 -1.99 -4.91
C CYS A 895 -28.43 -1.34 -5.71
N ASP A 896 -27.32 -2.05 -5.82
CA ASP A 896 -26.18 -1.62 -6.63
C ASP A 896 -25.64 -2.77 -7.48
N GLY A 897 -24.95 -2.39 -8.55
CA GLY A 897 -24.34 -3.28 -9.52
C GLY A 897 -22.85 -3.02 -9.65
N ILE A 898 -22.01 -4.02 -9.37
CA ILE A 898 -20.57 -3.91 -9.64
C ILE A 898 -20.26 -4.11 -11.12
N PHE A 899 -19.72 -3.07 -11.75
CA PHE A 899 -19.25 -3.10 -13.15
C PHE A 899 -17.95 -3.89 -13.36
N TYR A 900 -17.22 -4.28 -12.30
CA TYR A 900 -15.92 -4.96 -12.38
C TYR A 900 -15.95 -6.35 -13.05
N ARG A 901 -17.13 -6.96 -13.23
CA ARG A 901 -17.26 -8.37 -13.63
C ARG A 901 -18.33 -8.66 -14.66
N GLY A 902 -18.64 -7.70 -15.53
CA GLY A 902 -19.68 -7.91 -16.54
C GLY A 902 -19.46 -9.02 -17.57
N HIS A 903 -18.31 -9.69 -17.54
CA HIS A 903 -17.93 -10.72 -18.51
C HIS A 903 -17.51 -12.04 -17.85
N VAL A 904 -18.34 -12.58 -16.96
CA VAL A 904 -18.21 -13.98 -16.51
C VAL A 904 -18.93 -14.89 -17.51
N GLY A 905 -18.25 -15.23 -18.60
CA GLY A 905 -18.59 -16.45 -19.34
C GLY A 905 -18.20 -17.68 -18.50
N ARG A 906 -19.07 -18.70 -18.47
CA ARG A 906 -18.77 -20.02 -17.88
C ARG A 906 -17.54 -20.60 -18.60
N GLY A 907 -16.34 -20.47 -18.03
CA GLY A 907 -15.14 -21.10 -18.62
C GLY A 907 -13.77 -20.61 -18.14
N TYR A 908 -13.64 -19.44 -17.50
CA TYR A 908 -12.33 -18.92 -17.07
C TYR A 908 -12.17 -18.96 -15.55
N GLY A 909 -11.09 -19.59 -15.06
CA GLY A 909 -10.76 -19.67 -13.63
C GLY A 909 -10.56 -18.29 -13.00
N ALA A 910 -10.83 -18.16 -11.69
CA ALA A 910 -10.88 -16.89 -10.97
C ALA A 910 -9.60 -16.02 -11.08
N ALA A 911 -8.42 -16.63 -11.29
CA ALA A 911 -7.14 -15.94 -11.48
C ALA A 911 -7.00 -15.27 -12.86
N SER A 912 -7.59 -15.85 -13.91
CA SER A 912 -7.56 -15.30 -15.28
C SER A 912 -8.36 -14.00 -15.40
N VAL A 913 -9.39 -13.82 -14.56
CA VAL A 913 -10.30 -12.66 -14.62
C VAL A 913 -9.62 -11.37 -14.11
N LEU A 914 -8.56 -11.47 -13.32
CA LEU A 914 -7.89 -10.31 -12.71
C LEU A 914 -6.61 -9.88 -13.43
N SER A 915 -6.17 -10.61 -14.45
CA SER A 915 -5.02 -10.24 -15.28
C SER A 915 -5.44 -9.50 -16.55
N PHE A 916 -4.57 -8.60 -17.01
CA PHE A 916 -4.71 -7.90 -18.29
C PHE A 916 -4.47 -8.88 -19.43
N ASN A 917 -5.43 -9.01 -20.34
CA ASN A 917 -5.31 -9.88 -21.50
C ASN A 917 -5.91 -9.25 -22.77
N ALA A 918 -5.06 -8.61 -23.58
CA ALA A 918 -5.43 -7.99 -24.85
C ALA A 918 -5.85 -8.98 -25.97
N ARG A 919 -5.91 -10.30 -25.70
CA ARG A 919 -6.47 -11.32 -26.61
C ARG A 919 -7.90 -11.71 -26.26
N ARG A 920 -8.43 -11.27 -25.12
CA ARG A 920 -9.79 -11.58 -24.68
C ARG A 920 -10.78 -10.82 -25.58
N ARG A 921 -11.53 -11.54 -26.42
CA ARG A 921 -12.63 -10.93 -27.18
C ARG A 921 -13.74 -10.49 -26.23
N ALA A 922 -14.23 -9.26 -26.40
CA ALA A 922 -15.51 -8.85 -25.85
C ALA A 922 -16.61 -9.83 -26.33
N MET A 923 -17.51 -10.25 -25.43
CA MET A 923 -18.71 -10.96 -25.83
C MET A 923 -19.56 -10.03 -26.71
N PRO A 924 -20.24 -10.52 -27.77
CA PRO A 924 -20.98 -9.69 -28.72
C PRO A 924 -22.10 -8.80 -28.13
N ASP A 925 -22.48 -9.02 -26.87
CA ASP A 925 -23.64 -8.38 -26.23
C ASP A 925 -23.31 -7.16 -25.34
N SER A 926 -22.06 -6.67 -25.31
CA SER A 926 -21.68 -5.44 -24.57
C SER A 926 -22.29 -4.16 -25.17
N ALA A 927 -22.60 -4.17 -26.47
CA ALA A 927 -23.19 -3.04 -27.18
C ALA A 927 -24.54 -2.55 -26.60
N GLY A 928 -25.26 -3.42 -25.87
CA GLY A 928 -26.55 -3.05 -25.28
C GLY A 928 -26.48 -2.22 -23.99
N ILE A 929 -25.33 -2.19 -23.31
CA ILE A 929 -25.13 -1.51 -22.01
C ILE A 929 -24.53 -0.12 -22.22
N GLU A 930 -23.60 0.01 -23.17
CA GLU A 930 -22.97 1.29 -23.53
C GLU A 930 -23.98 2.31 -24.08
N ASP A 931 -25.03 1.85 -24.77
CA ASP A 931 -26.07 2.71 -25.34
C ASP A 931 -27.11 3.22 -24.32
N LYS A 932 -27.14 2.69 -23.08
CA LYS A 932 -28.28 2.92 -22.16
C LYS A 932 -27.92 3.33 -20.73
N ALA A 933 -26.68 3.19 -20.28
CA ALA A 933 -26.21 3.94 -19.10
C ALA A 933 -25.90 5.40 -19.53
N PRO A 934 -26.17 6.44 -18.71
CA PRO A 934 -25.74 7.79 -19.05
C PRO A 934 -24.20 7.86 -19.10
N SER A 935 -23.65 7.69 -20.30
CA SER A 935 -22.50 8.38 -20.89
C SER A 935 -21.43 8.92 -19.93
N ILE A 936 -20.69 8.04 -19.26
CA ILE A 936 -19.28 8.32 -18.93
C ILE A 936 -18.36 7.67 -19.97
N ALA A 937 -18.76 6.52 -20.54
CA ALA A 937 -18.00 5.82 -21.58
C ALA A 937 -18.05 6.48 -22.97
N GLN A 938 -19.08 7.27 -23.29
CA GLN A 938 -19.12 8.01 -24.57
C GLN A 938 -18.17 9.22 -24.62
N PHE A 939 -17.42 9.46 -23.54
CA PHE A 939 -16.37 10.49 -23.44
C PHE A 939 -14.95 9.91 -23.36
N VAL A 940 -14.81 8.60 -23.16
CA VAL A 940 -13.53 7.88 -23.30
C VAL A 940 -13.33 7.59 -24.77
#